data_AF-A0AAW0TR80-F1
#
_entry.id   AF-A0AAW0TR80-F1
#
_cell.length_a   1.000
_cell.length_b   1.000
_cell.length_c   1.000
_cell.angle_alpha   90.00
_cell.angle_beta   90.00
_cell.angle_gamma   90.00
#
_symmetry.space_group_name_H-M   'P 1'
#
loop_
_entity.id
_entity.type
_entity.pdbx_description
1 polymer ?
#
loop_
_entity_poly.entity_id
_entity_poly.type
_entity_poly.pdbx_seq_one_letter_code
_entity_poly.pdbx_strand_id
1 'polypeptide(L)'
;MSEGGTKEEGKKLPYPRGAFFILVGYLLERFVYYGLFGGAVFYMQRMLGFTSSSAKTVKAVMEGLIYLAPIAGAILADTYLGKARTVFLMCCGYTVGAGIYTLSSATPIMATVSSARVTGIMGLLVLGICAGLMKAVYSSLGADQFKIPEQREQQKRFFYFFYWMINAGAFLGQLMTAQLRDSVQCFGDDCYFLPYVMLVGLMVTSTLVFALGRSRYVEAPPDTMLLQSLRCVGHAIKKTWDKDRKQVEHWLDRALDRFSPELVKDVKTTMRVLCLFCTFPLFWALFYQTSTGMIFQAKRLDGLIGTYRIPPEMSSTVNPLLIITLIPLFDLVIYPLLTRYGLLTKTTSRMIVGMVFAVTAFVVYALVNISVEQVILPASQARVHVYNALPCPASVTLQKLDASLQVPPGGRLVPEDFEVEGDQVEVVVRAICYSGGAEVRVEVPVTGAHESTLVMAPTGPLPLPPTLDYIKDEDAEAKIRVITPDGSVDNLTLKYDALEEAFTLEGSGPKWTPFKKISPQDYKLVVKPGPFGAAEGTVGDALVRQDGVYDVVVSGSGAEALVFVMTPPAEVHMMWLFPQYLLITIGEVLFSVSGMDFAYSQAPFAMKSTLQAANLFTITIGLWLFAGLNAIAGATGSFQTSGL
;
A
#
# COMPACT_ATOMS: atom_id res chain seq x y z
N MET A 1 -71.08 17.74 -21.21
CA MET A 1 -70.16 18.65 -20.50
C MET A 1 -69.47 17.85 -19.40
N SER A 2 -68.13 17.94 -19.41
CA SER A 2 -67.12 17.40 -18.48
C SER A 2 -67.10 15.89 -18.23
N GLU A 3 -66.30 15.21 -19.05
CA GLU A 3 -65.71 13.90 -18.75
C GLU A 3 -64.75 14.00 -17.56
N GLY A 4 -64.93 13.10 -16.59
CA GLY A 4 -63.99 12.88 -15.49
C GLY A 4 -62.79 12.09 -15.99
N GLY A 5 -61.66 12.78 -16.16
CA GLY A 5 -60.36 12.14 -16.38
C GLY A 5 -59.79 11.63 -15.06
N THR A 6 -59.97 10.33 -14.78
CA THR A 6 -59.16 9.59 -13.81
C THR A 6 -57.69 9.67 -14.22
N LYS A 7 -56.85 10.33 -13.41
CA LYS A 7 -55.39 10.22 -13.50
C LYS A 7 -55.03 8.75 -13.21
N GLU A 8 -54.66 8.00 -14.24
CA GLU A 8 -53.98 6.72 -14.04
C GLU A 8 -52.68 6.97 -13.26
N GLU A 9 -52.65 6.56 -12.00
CA GLU A 9 -51.39 6.42 -11.27
C GLU A 9 -50.54 5.36 -11.99
N GLY A 10 -49.52 5.81 -12.72
CA GLY A 10 -48.60 4.92 -13.43
C GLY A 10 -48.07 3.83 -12.49
N LYS A 11 -48.36 2.58 -12.86
CA LYS A 11 -47.99 1.37 -12.10
C LYS A 11 -46.49 1.39 -11.78
N LYS A 12 -46.12 1.55 -10.49
CA LYS A 12 -44.71 1.52 -10.06
C LYS A 12 -44.10 0.17 -10.43
N LEU A 13 -43.13 0.19 -11.35
CA LEU A 13 -42.42 -1.03 -11.76
C LEU A 13 -41.59 -1.59 -10.58
N PRO A 14 -41.55 -2.92 -10.40
CA PRO A 14 -40.78 -3.55 -9.34
C PRO A 14 -39.28 -3.39 -9.59
N TYR A 15 -38.50 -3.40 -8.50
CA TYR A 15 -37.04 -3.35 -8.60
C TYR A 15 -36.51 -4.57 -9.38
N PRO A 16 -35.66 -4.38 -10.41
CA PRO A 16 -35.18 -5.48 -11.24
C PRO A 16 -34.37 -6.50 -10.44
N ARG A 17 -34.75 -7.78 -10.51
CA ARG A 17 -34.02 -8.86 -9.81
C ARG A 17 -32.58 -9.02 -10.33
N GLY A 18 -32.33 -8.75 -11.60
CA GLY A 18 -30.98 -8.78 -12.19
C GLY A 18 -30.01 -7.82 -11.50
N ALA A 19 -30.49 -6.65 -11.08
CA ALA A 19 -29.66 -5.65 -10.39
C ALA A 19 -29.12 -6.16 -9.04
N PHE A 20 -29.83 -7.04 -8.34
CA PHE A 20 -29.36 -7.65 -7.09
C PHE A 20 -28.13 -8.55 -7.32
N PHE A 21 -28.19 -9.45 -8.32
CA PHE A 21 -27.07 -10.35 -8.65
C PHE A 21 -25.83 -9.57 -9.09
N ILE A 22 -26.03 -8.48 -9.84
CA ILE A 22 -24.95 -7.58 -10.25
C ILE A 22 -24.31 -6.91 -9.02
N LEU A 23 -25.09 -6.37 -8.09
CA LEU A 23 -24.53 -5.72 -6.88
C LEU A 23 -23.76 -6.69 -6.00
N VAL A 24 -24.29 -7.89 -5.75
CA VAL A 24 -23.63 -8.89 -4.89
C VAL A 24 -22.37 -9.44 -5.57
N GLY A 25 -22.45 -9.77 -6.87
CA GLY A 25 -21.28 -10.20 -7.64
C GLY A 25 -20.18 -9.13 -7.63
N TYR A 26 -20.58 -7.86 -7.80
CA TYR A 26 -19.64 -6.74 -7.78
C TYR A 26 -19.04 -6.47 -6.40
N LEU A 27 -19.81 -6.56 -5.32
CA LEU A 27 -19.29 -6.47 -3.94
C LEU A 27 -18.16 -7.49 -3.72
N LEU A 28 -18.41 -8.75 -4.07
CA LEU A 28 -17.43 -9.83 -3.92
C LEU A 28 -16.20 -9.63 -4.80
N GLU A 29 -16.39 -9.15 -6.03
CA GLU A 29 -15.27 -8.84 -6.92
C GLU A 29 -14.43 -7.66 -6.40
N ARG A 30 -15.07 -6.61 -5.86
CA ARG A 30 -14.37 -5.49 -5.20
C ARG A 30 -13.64 -5.95 -3.94
N PHE A 31 -14.25 -6.84 -3.16
CA PHE A 31 -13.62 -7.47 -2.00
C PHE A 31 -12.32 -8.18 -2.40
N VAL A 32 -12.34 -8.97 -3.48
CA VAL A 32 -11.16 -9.64 -4.03
C VAL A 32 -10.12 -8.66 -4.54
N TYR A 33 -10.53 -7.66 -5.31
CA TYR A 33 -9.62 -6.66 -5.87
C TYR A 33 -8.83 -5.93 -4.77
N TYR A 34 -9.51 -5.34 -3.79
CA TYR A 34 -8.82 -4.59 -2.74
C TYR A 34 -8.11 -5.49 -1.73
N GLY A 35 -8.60 -6.71 -1.49
CA GLY A 35 -7.91 -7.70 -0.66
C GLY A 35 -6.59 -8.16 -1.27
N LEU A 36 -6.49 -8.30 -2.60
CA LEU A 36 -5.23 -8.63 -3.28
C LEU A 36 -4.29 -7.41 -3.36
N PHE A 37 -4.81 -6.25 -3.78
CA PHE A 37 -3.97 -5.08 -4.03
C PHE A 37 -3.54 -4.33 -2.76
N GLY A 38 -4.25 -4.48 -1.63
CA GLY A 38 -3.94 -3.81 -0.36
C GLY A 38 -2.55 -4.14 0.17
N GLY A 39 -2.14 -5.41 0.12
CA GLY A 39 -0.83 -5.90 0.58
C GLY A 39 0.15 -6.25 -0.54
N ALA A 40 -0.18 -5.97 -1.82
CA ALA A 40 0.58 -6.46 -2.97
C ALA A 40 2.04 -5.98 -2.99
N VAL A 41 2.33 -4.77 -2.50
CA VAL A 41 3.72 -4.27 -2.43
C VAL A 41 4.52 -5.13 -1.45
N PHE A 42 4.00 -5.37 -0.25
CA PHE A 42 4.67 -6.18 0.77
C PHE A 42 4.87 -7.62 0.34
N TYR A 43 3.87 -8.19 -0.33
CA TYR A 43 4.00 -9.49 -0.96
C TYR A 43 5.15 -9.54 -1.98
N MET A 44 5.22 -8.56 -2.89
CA MET A 44 6.28 -8.50 -3.90
C MET A 44 7.67 -8.34 -3.27
N GLN A 45 7.78 -7.62 -2.16
CA GLN A 45 9.06 -7.45 -1.46
C GLN A 45 9.48 -8.73 -0.75
N ARG A 46 8.61 -9.26 0.12
CA ARG A 46 8.95 -10.36 1.02
C ARG A 46 9.02 -11.71 0.30
N MET A 47 8.07 -11.98 -0.59
CA MET A 47 7.97 -13.28 -1.28
C MET A 47 8.62 -13.30 -2.66
N LEU A 48 8.60 -12.18 -3.39
CA LEU A 48 9.16 -12.11 -4.75
C LEU A 48 10.52 -11.41 -4.82
N GLY A 49 11.05 -10.87 -3.72
CA GLY A 49 12.37 -10.26 -3.64
C GLY A 49 12.53 -8.98 -4.47
N PHE A 50 11.47 -8.19 -4.61
CA PHE A 50 11.55 -6.84 -5.18
C PHE A 50 12.05 -5.82 -4.15
N THR A 51 12.76 -4.79 -4.60
CA THR A 51 12.99 -3.60 -3.78
C THR A 51 11.69 -2.82 -3.60
N SER A 52 11.59 -2.00 -2.53
CA SER A 52 10.43 -1.12 -2.27
C SER A 52 10.04 -0.28 -3.49
N SER A 53 11.02 0.43 -4.07
CA SER A 53 10.81 1.24 -5.27
C SER A 53 10.29 0.42 -6.46
N SER A 54 10.86 -0.76 -6.71
CA SER A 54 10.44 -1.62 -7.82
C SER A 54 9.02 -2.17 -7.60
N ALA A 55 8.70 -2.62 -6.39
CA ALA A 55 7.38 -3.15 -6.04
C ALA A 55 6.29 -2.07 -6.15
N LYS A 56 6.55 -0.85 -5.64
CA LYS A 56 5.66 0.32 -5.80
C LYS A 56 5.42 0.64 -7.28
N THR A 57 6.48 0.62 -8.09
CA THR A 57 6.40 0.90 -9.54
C THR A 57 5.60 -0.17 -10.27
N VAL A 58 5.86 -1.46 -10.03
CA VAL A 58 5.10 -2.57 -10.64
C VAL A 58 3.62 -2.48 -10.28
N LYS A 59 3.30 -2.22 -9.00
CA LYS A 59 1.90 -2.03 -8.57
C LYS A 59 1.23 -0.86 -9.31
N ALA A 60 1.90 0.30 -9.37
CA ALA A 60 1.36 1.49 -10.03
C ALA A 60 1.14 1.30 -11.54
N VAL A 61 2.09 0.65 -12.23
CA VAL A 61 1.95 0.31 -13.65
C VAL A 61 0.80 -0.65 -13.88
N MET A 62 0.71 -1.71 -13.06
CA MET A 62 -0.36 -2.70 -13.14
C MET A 62 -1.73 -2.06 -12.93
N GLU A 63 -1.92 -1.30 -11.85
CA GLU A 63 -3.18 -0.61 -11.61
C GLU A 63 -3.48 0.42 -12.71
N GLY A 64 -2.47 1.12 -13.23
CA GLY A 64 -2.62 1.98 -14.39
C GLY A 64 -3.21 1.26 -15.61
N LEU A 65 -2.75 0.03 -15.90
CA LEU A 65 -3.32 -0.81 -16.96
C LEU A 65 -4.76 -1.25 -16.65
N ILE A 66 -5.07 -1.56 -15.39
CA ILE A 66 -6.43 -1.91 -14.94
C ILE A 66 -7.41 -0.75 -15.17
N TYR A 67 -6.97 0.49 -14.97
CA TYR A 67 -7.78 1.69 -15.21
C TYR A 67 -7.82 2.13 -16.68
N LEU A 68 -6.93 1.61 -17.54
CA LEU A 68 -6.90 1.83 -18.98
C LEU A 68 -7.78 0.82 -19.75
N ALA A 69 -7.74 -0.45 -19.33
CA ALA A 69 -8.51 -1.54 -19.91
C ALA A 69 -10.04 -1.35 -20.00
N PRO A 70 -10.74 -0.52 -19.20
CA PRO A 70 -12.18 -0.32 -19.33
C PRO A 70 -12.60 0.20 -20.72
N ILE A 71 -11.73 0.93 -21.42
CA ILE A 71 -11.96 1.38 -22.81
C ILE A 71 -12.08 0.17 -23.75
N ALA A 72 -11.11 -0.75 -23.67
CA ALA A 72 -11.12 -1.98 -24.48
C ALA A 72 -12.30 -2.89 -24.08
N GLY A 73 -12.60 -2.95 -22.79
CA GLY A 73 -13.71 -3.72 -22.24
C GLY A 73 -15.07 -3.26 -22.74
N ALA A 74 -15.30 -1.94 -22.76
CA ALA A 74 -16.52 -1.35 -23.32
C ALA A 74 -16.65 -1.65 -24.81
N ILE A 75 -15.59 -1.48 -25.61
CA ILE A 75 -15.59 -1.81 -27.04
C ILE A 75 -15.92 -3.29 -27.26
N LEU A 76 -15.32 -4.18 -26.48
CA LEU A 76 -15.53 -5.63 -26.57
C LEU A 76 -16.99 -6.01 -26.28
N ALA A 77 -17.57 -5.43 -25.22
CA ALA A 77 -18.95 -5.64 -24.82
C ALA A 77 -19.94 -5.06 -25.83
N ASP A 78 -19.74 -3.82 -26.27
CA ASP A 78 -20.69 -3.09 -27.12
C ASP A 78 -20.57 -3.43 -28.61
N THR A 79 -19.53 -4.15 -29.04
CA THR A 79 -19.34 -4.49 -30.46
C THR A 79 -19.42 -5.99 -30.74
N TYR A 80 -18.88 -6.84 -29.87
CA TYR A 80 -18.62 -8.25 -30.21
C TYR A 80 -19.35 -9.26 -29.32
N LEU A 81 -19.28 -9.10 -28.00
CA LEU A 81 -19.67 -10.17 -27.06
C LEU A 81 -21.03 -9.95 -26.36
N GLY A 82 -21.46 -8.69 -26.19
CA GLY A 82 -22.52 -8.34 -25.24
C GLY A 82 -22.00 -8.17 -23.81
N LYS A 83 -22.69 -7.37 -23.00
CA LYS A 83 -22.22 -6.92 -21.69
C LYS A 83 -22.16 -8.07 -20.69
N ALA A 84 -23.22 -8.89 -20.57
CA ALA A 84 -23.24 -9.96 -19.57
C ALA A 84 -22.24 -11.07 -19.90
N ARG A 85 -22.03 -11.39 -21.18
CA ARG A 85 -21.02 -12.38 -21.60
C ARG A 85 -19.61 -11.87 -21.35
N THR A 86 -19.32 -10.60 -21.66
CA THR A 86 -18.01 -9.99 -21.35
C THR A 86 -17.72 -10.07 -19.86
N VAL A 87 -18.65 -9.64 -19.01
CA VAL A 87 -18.46 -9.69 -17.55
C VAL A 87 -18.21 -11.13 -17.08
N PHE A 88 -19.03 -12.09 -17.49
CA PHE A 88 -18.86 -13.49 -17.10
C PHE A 88 -17.49 -14.07 -17.52
N LEU A 89 -17.09 -13.87 -18.77
CA LEU A 89 -15.78 -14.35 -19.27
C LEU A 89 -14.62 -13.70 -18.53
N MET A 90 -14.70 -12.40 -18.25
CA MET A 90 -13.69 -11.69 -17.48
C MET A 90 -13.66 -12.14 -16.02
N CYS A 91 -14.79 -12.46 -15.39
CA CYS A 91 -14.82 -13.04 -14.04
C CYS A 91 -14.11 -14.40 -14.01
N CYS A 92 -14.37 -15.28 -14.99
CA CYS A 92 -13.65 -16.56 -15.11
C CYS A 92 -12.13 -16.36 -15.30
N GLY A 93 -11.74 -15.44 -16.17
CA GLY A 93 -10.33 -15.10 -16.39
C GLY A 93 -9.67 -14.50 -15.13
N TYR A 94 -10.39 -13.67 -14.38
CA TYR A 94 -9.95 -13.15 -13.08
C TYR A 94 -9.70 -14.31 -12.13
N THR A 95 -10.65 -15.24 -11.96
CA THR A 95 -10.47 -16.41 -11.08
C THR A 95 -9.18 -17.18 -11.44
N VAL A 96 -8.91 -17.39 -12.73
CA VAL A 96 -7.66 -18.03 -13.18
C VAL A 96 -6.44 -17.19 -12.81
N GLY A 97 -6.45 -15.89 -13.10
CA GLY A 97 -5.33 -14.99 -12.77
C GLY A 97 -5.07 -14.90 -11.25
N ALA A 98 -6.12 -14.82 -10.44
CA ALA A 98 -6.03 -14.85 -8.98
C ALA A 98 -5.50 -16.20 -8.46
N GLY A 99 -5.88 -17.31 -9.09
CA GLY A 99 -5.33 -18.63 -8.80
C GLY A 99 -3.84 -18.73 -9.11
N ILE A 100 -3.41 -18.23 -10.27
CA ILE A 100 -1.98 -18.15 -10.65
C ILE A 100 -1.21 -17.26 -9.65
N TYR A 101 -1.77 -16.11 -9.28
CA TYR A 101 -1.15 -15.23 -8.29
C TYR A 101 -1.03 -15.91 -6.92
N THR A 102 -2.07 -16.60 -6.48
CA THR A 102 -2.06 -17.39 -5.24
C THR A 102 -1.00 -18.49 -5.28
N LEU A 103 -0.84 -19.17 -6.41
CA LEU A 103 0.19 -20.20 -6.59
C LEU A 103 1.61 -19.65 -6.38
N SER A 104 1.86 -18.39 -6.74
CA SER A 104 3.17 -17.77 -6.48
C SER A 104 3.52 -17.63 -4.99
N SER A 105 2.52 -17.68 -4.10
CA SER A 105 2.70 -17.61 -2.64
C SER A 105 2.84 -18.98 -1.98
N ALA A 106 2.67 -20.07 -2.74
CA ALA A 106 2.84 -21.44 -2.24
C ALA A 106 4.32 -21.85 -2.28
N THR A 107 5.10 -21.43 -1.27
CA THR A 107 6.55 -21.64 -1.23
C THR A 107 6.99 -23.11 -1.35
N PRO A 108 6.26 -24.14 -0.86
CA PRO A 108 6.66 -25.54 -1.09
C PRO A 108 6.58 -25.98 -2.55
N ILE A 109 5.78 -25.28 -3.37
CA ILE A 109 5.61 -25.57 -4.80
C ILE A 109 6.58 -24.72 -5.63
N MET A 110 6.90 -23.50 -5.18
CA MET A 110 7.80 -22.59 -5.88
C MET A 110 9.27 -22.90 -5.55
N ALA A 111 9.93 -23.68 -6.42
CA ALA A 111 11.32 -24.10 -6.22
C ALA A 111 12.35 -22.96 -6.13
N THR A 112 12.07 -21.79 -6.70
CA THR A 112 12.95 -20.60 -6.64
C THR A 112 12.15 -19.30 -6.52
N VAL A 113 12.77 -18.26 -5.93
CA VAL A 113 12.22 -16.89 -5.91
C VAL A 113 11.95 -16.39 -7.33
N SER A 114 12.80 -16.72 -8.29
CA SER A 114 12.62 -16.37 -9.71
C SER A 114 11.34 -16.99 -10.30
N SER A 115 11.05 -18.26 -10.02
CA SER A 115 9.81 -18.91 -10.47
C SER A 115 8.57 -18.30 -9.80
N ALA A 116 8.64 -17.98 -8.51
CA ALA A 116 7.56 -17.29 -7.80
C ALA A 116 7.32 -15.91 -8.42
N ARG A 117 8.39 -15.17 -8.73
CA ARG A 117 8.32 -13.83 -9.33
C ARG A 117 7.63 -13.83 -10.68
N VAL A 118 8.03 -14.72 -11.59
CA VAL A 118 7.40 -14.84 -12.92
C VAL A 118 5.94 -15.23 -12.79
N THR A 119 5.63 -16.23 -11.96
CA THR A 119 4.26 -16.69 -11.71
C THR A 119 3.39 -15.58 -11.13
N GLY A 120 3.90 -14.84 -10.15
CA GLY A 120 3.19 -13.73 -9.51
C GLY A 120 2.90 -12.58 -10.47
N ILE A 121 3.87 -12.17 -11.29
CA ILE A 121 3.64 -11.12 -12.29
C ILE A 121 2.64 -11.59 -13.36
N MET A 122 2.74 -12.83 -13.84
CA MET A 122 1.76 -13.37 -14.79
C MET A 122 0.35 -13.41 -14.20
N GLY A 123 0.20 -13.84 -12.95
CA GLY A 123 -1.07 -13.83 -12.24
C GLY A 123 -1.67 -12.42 -12.13
N LEU A 124 -0.85 -11.45 -11.71
CA LEU A 124 -1.24 -10.03 -11.63
C LEU A 124 -1.67 -9.47 -12.99
N LEU A 125 -0.95 -9.80 -14.07
CA LEU A 125 -1.28 -9.34 -15.42
C LEU A 125 -2.63 -9.88 -15.88
N VAL A 126 -2.85 -11.19 -15.75
CA VAL A 126 -4.10 -11.84 -16.16
C VAL A 126 -5.27 -11.29 -15.37
N LEU A 127 -5.17 -11.28 -14.04
CA LEU A 127 -6.26 -10.77 -13.20
C LEU A 127 -6.50 -9.27 -13.41
N GLY A 128 -5.44 -8.49 -13.62
CA GLY A 128 -5.53 -7.04 -13.85
C GLY A 128 -6.25 -6.73 -15.17
N ILE A 129 -5.86 -7.37 -16.26
CA ILE A 129 -6.53 -7.21 -17.56
C ILE A 129 -8.01 -7.56 -17.43
N CYS A 130 -8.35 -8.69 -16.82
CA CYS A 130 -9.73 -9.11 -16.62
C CYS A 130 -10.52 -8.12 -15.74
N ALA A 131 -9.96 -7.70 -14.61
CA ALA A 131 -10.57 -6.71 -13.71
C ALA A 131 -10.87 -5.39 -14.42
N GLY A 132 -9.94 -4.91 -15.23
CA GLY A 132 -10.08 -3.67 -15.97
C GLY A 132 -11.11 -3.76 -17.09
N LEU A 133 -11.06 -4.82 -17.90
CA LEU A 133 -12.00 -5.03 -19.02
C LEU A 133 -13.45 -5.10 -18.57
N MET A 134 -13.77 -5.65 -17.39
CA MET A 134 -15.15 -5.67 -16.91
C MET A 134 -15.59 -4.42 -16.16
N LYS A 135 -14.68 -3.52 -15.76
CA LYS A 135 -14.95 -2.44 -14.81
C LYS A 135 -16.04 -1.48 -15.27
N ALA A 136 -15.93 -0.97 -16.49
CA ALA A 136 -16.95 -0.10 -17.09
C ALA A 136 -18.23 -0.88 -17.43
N VAL A 137 -18.07 -2.14 -17.87
CA VAL A 137 -19.17 -3.01 -18.32
C VAL A 137 -20.11 -3.40 -17.18
N TYR A 138 -19.60 -3.60 -15.96
CA TYR A 138 -20.42 -3.88 -14.76
C TYR A 138 -21.42 -2.75 -14.48
N SER A 139 -20.93 -1.51 -14.49
CA SER A 139 -21.75 -0.33 -14.20
C SER A 139 -22.80 -0.07 -15.29
N SER A 140 -22.45 -0.29 -16.57
CA SER A 140 -23.37 -0.11 -17.68
C SER A 140 -24.42 -1.22 -17.76
N LEU A 141 -24.04 -2.48 -17.50
CA LEU A 141 -24.99 -3.59 -17.38
C LEU A 141 -25.96 -3.35 -16.22
N GLY A 142 -25.48 -2.84 -15.09
CA GLY A 142 -26.33 -2.45 -13.96
C GLY A 142 -27.35 -1.37 -14.33
N ALA A 143 -26.93 -0.38 -15.10
CA ALA A 143 -27.79 0.70 -15.59
C ALA A 143 -28.92 0.16 -16.48
N ASP A 144 -28.62 -0.79 -17.36
CA ASP A 144 -29.54 -1.38 -18.35
C ASP A 144 -30.69 -2.18 -17.71
N GLN A 145 -30.60 -2.51 -16.42
CA GLN A 145 -31.65 -3.26 -15.72
C GLN A 145 -32.94 -2.44 -15.53
N PHE A 146 -32.86 -1.11 -15.64
CA PHE A 146 -33.94 -0.19 -15.33
C PHE A 146 -34.55 0.42 -16.60
N LYS A 147 -35.88 0.46 -16.68
CA LYS A 147 -36.60 1.12 -17.77
C LYS A 147 -36.74 2.62 -17.49
N ILE A 148 -36.23 3.44 -18.42
CA ILE A 148 -36.24 4.90 -18.32
C ILE A 148 -37.32 5.44 -19.27
N PRO A 149 -38.19 6.37 -18.82
CA PRO A 149 -38.06 7.22 -17.63
C PRO A 149 -38.66 6.67 -16.31
N GLU A 150 -39.45 5.60 -16.32
CA GLU A 150 -40.30 5.20 -15.21
C GLU A 150 -39.53 4.78 -13.94
N GLN A 151 -38.34 4.19 -14.08
CA GLN A 151 -37.53 3.67 -12.97
C GLN A 151 -36.30 4.55 -12.63
N ARG A 152 -36.30 5.83 -13.03
CA ARG A 152 -35.15 6.73 -12.85
C ARG A 152 -34.68 6.85 -11.40
N GLU A 153 -35.61 6.96 -10.44
CA GLU A 153 -35.25 7.04 -9.01
C GLU A 153 -34.71 5.72 -8.44
N GLN A 154 -35.19 4.57 -8.94
CA GLN A 154 -34.65 3.27 -8.55
C GLN A 154 -33.23 3.07 -9.10
N GLN A 155 -32.96 3.51 -10.32
CA GLN A 155 -31.62 3.46 -10.93
C GLN A 155 -30.62 4.35 -10.17
N LYS A 156 -31.02 5.54 -9.72
CA LYS A 156 -30.17 6.37 -8.85
C LYS A 156 -29.80 5.63 -7.55
N ARG A 157 -30.80 5.03 -6.88
CA ARG A 157 -30.57 4.20 -5.68
C ARG A 157 -29.62 3.03 -5.95
N PHE A 158 -29.73 2.38 -7.11
CA PHE A 158 -28.78 1.34 -7.52
C PHE A 158 -27.35 1.86 -7.55
N PHE A 159 -27.09 3.03 -8.14
CA PHE A 159 -25.73 3.59 -8.19
C PHE A 159 -25.20 4.02 -6.81
N TYR A 160 -26.06 4.48 -5.91
CA TYR A 160 -25.66 4.71 -4.51
C TYR A 160 -25.24 3.41 -3.83
N PHE A 161 -26.02 2.33 -3.96
CA PHE A 161 -25.64 1.02 -3.44
C PHE A 161 -24.37 0.50 -4.12
N PHE A 162 -24.22 0.67 -5.43
CA PHE A 162 -23.03 0.26 -6.18
C PHE A 162 -21.77 0.91 -5.61
N TYR A 163 -21.81 2.22 -5.34
CA TYR A 163 -20.71 2.94 -4.71
C TYR A 163 -20.45 2.48 -3.27
N TRP A 164 -21.52 2.19 -2.51
CA TRP A 164 -21.39 1.64 -1.16
C TRP A 164 -20.74 0.25 -1.16
N MET A 165 -21.09 -0.62 -2.13
CA MET A 165 -20.48 -1.93 -2.30
C MET A 165 -18.99 -1.86 -2.65
N ILE A 166 -18.54 -0.85 -3.40
CA ILE A 166 -17.11 -0.63 -3.68
C ILE A 166 -16.35 -0.42 -2.37
N ASN A 167 -16.83 0.49 -1.53
CA ASN A 167 -16.16 0.85 -0.28
C ASN A 167 -16.27 -0.25 0.77
N ALA A 168 -17.43 -0.90 0.87
CA ALA A 168 -17.61 -2.05 1.76
C ALA A 168 -16.68 -3.21 1.35
N GLY A 169 -16.59 -3.51 0.06
CA GLY A 169 -15.65 -4.51 -0.46
C GLY A 169 -14.20 -4.12 -0.19
N ALA A 170 -13.83 -2.84 -0.38
CA ALA A 170 -12.50 -2.35 -0.08
C ALA A 170 -12.10 -2.53 1.39
N PHE A 171 -12.97 -2.08 2.30
CA PHE A 171 -12.78 -2.19 3.74
C PHE A 171 -12.65 -3.65 4.17
N LEU A 172 -13.58 -4.52 3.78
CA LEU A 172 -13.58 -5.94 4.15
C LEU A 172 -12.35 -6.67 3.57
N GLY A 173 -11.98 -6.34 2.32
CA GLY A 173 -10.80 -6.86 1.59
C GLY A 173 -9.51 -6.65 2.33
N GLN A 174 -9.21 -5.38 2.53
CA GLN A 174 -7.98 -4.98 3.17
C GLN A 174 -7.93 -5.46 4.62
N LEU A 175 -9.04 -5.38 5.35
CA LEU A 175 -9.09 -5.85 6.73
C LEU A 175 -8.83 -7.35 6.82
N MET A 176 -9.57 -8.18 6.07
CA MET A 176 -9.42 -9.63 6.13
C MET A 176 -8.01 -10.07 5.73
N THR A 177 -7.50 -9.57 4.60
CA THR A 177 -6.17 -9.98 4.12
C THR A 177 -5.08 -9.54 5.09
N ALA A 178 -5.08 -8.29 5.54
CA ALA A 178 -4.05 -7.79 6.46
C ALA A 178 -4.08 -8.54 7.80
N GLN A 179 -5.28 -8.85 8.33
CA GLN A 179 -5.42 -9.58 9.60
C GLN A 179 -4.88 -10.99 9.45
N LEU A 180 -5.33 -11.73 8.44
CA LEU A 180 -4.93 -13.13 8.25
C LEU A 180 -3.44 -13.26 7.94
N ARG A 181 -2.88 -12.34 7.14
CA ARG A 181 -1.46 -12.33 6.83
C ARG A 181 -0.58 -12.14 8.06
N ASP A 182 -0.98 -11.23 8.96
CA ASP A 182 -0.22 -10.90 10.17
C ASP A 182 -0.42 -11.92 11.30
N SER A 183 -1.66 -12.40 11.46
CA SER A 183 -2.05 -13.31 12.55
C SER A 183 -1.75 -14.78 12.26
N VAL A 184 -1.63 -15.17 10.99
CA VAL A 184 -1.38 -16.56 10.58
C VAL A 184 -0.03 -16.66 9.89
N GLN A 185 0.72 -17.69 10.23
CA GLN A 185 2.00 -18.01 9.61
C GLN A 185 1.84 -19.19 8.65
N CYS A 186 2.47 -19.12 7.48
CA CYS A 186 2.48 -20.20 6.49
C CYS A 186 3.90 -20.41 6.00
N PHE A 187 4.36 -21.66 6.06
CA PHE A 187 5.68 -22.04 5.55
C PHE A 187 6.87 -21.32 6.22
N GLY A 188 6.72 -20.94 7.49
CA GLY A 188 7.76 -20.27 8.29
C GLY A 188 7.85 -18.76 8.10
N ASP A 189 6.87 -18.13 7.45
CA ASP A 189 6.78 -16.67 7.28
C ASP A 189 5.30 -16.20 7.32
N ASP A 190 5.08 -14.88 7.28
CA ASP A 190 3.76 -14.26 7.23
C ASP A 190 2.90 -14.88 6.10
N CYS A 191 1.67 -15.26 6.44
CA CYS A 191 0.87 -16.08 5.53
C CYS A 191 0.16 -15.28 4.43
N TYR A 192 0.75 -15.21 3.25
CA TYR A 192 0.07 -14.69 2.06
C TYR A 192 -0.84 -15.74 1.38
N PHE A 193 -0.51 -17.03 1.52
CA PHE A 193 -1.21 -18.11 0.81
C PHE A 193 -2.68 -18.26 1.26
N LEU A 194 -2.94 -18.32 2.57
CA LEU A 194 -4.29 -18.50 3.11
C LEU A 194 -5.26 -17.39 2.70
N PRO A 195 -4.99 -16.09 2.92
CA PRO A 195 -5.91 -15.04 2.50
C PRO A 195 -6.11 -15.06 0.98
N TYR A 196 -5.07 -15.32 0.18
CA TYR A 196 -5.21 -15.38 -1.28
C TYR A 196 -6.09 -16.56 -1.75
N VAL A 197 -5.97 -17.74 -1.14
CA VAL A 197 -6.89 -18.87 -1.40
C VAL A 197 -8.34 -18.49 -1.07
N MET A 198 -8.56 -17.82 0.07
CA MET A 198 -9.91 -17.35 0.43
C MET A 198 -10.45 -16.34 -0.59
N LEU A 199 -9.62 -15.42 -1.06
CA LEU A 199 -10.00 -14.46 -2.10
C LEU A 199 -10.30 -15.15 -3.44
N VAL A 200 -9.57 -16.20 -3.83
CA VAL A 200 -9.92 -17.02 -5.00
C VAL A 200 -11.28 -17.67 -4.82
N GLY A 201 -11.57 -18.24 -3.64
CA GLY A 201 -12.89 -18.80 -3.33
C GLY A 201 -14.02 -17.76 -3.40
N LEU A 202 -13.77 -16.54 -2.92
CA LEU A 202 -14.70 -15.41 -3.04
C LEU A 202 -14.89 -14.98 -4.50
N MET A 203 -13.85 -15.01 -5.33
CA MET A 203 -13.96 -14.71 -6.76
C MET A 203 -14.75 -15.79 -7.51
N VAL A 204 -14.57 -17.06 -7.17
CA VAL A 204 -15.41 -18.16 -7.67
C VAL A 204 -16.87 -17.92 -7.27
N THR A 205 -17.12 -17.55 -6.02
CA THR A 205 -18.46 -17.24 -5.52
C THR A 205 -19.08 -16.06 -6.26
N SER A 206 -18.33 -14.97 -6.48
CA SER A 206 -18.75 -13.84 -7.31
C SER A 206 -19.18 -14.29 -8.71
N THR A 207 -18.35 -15.11 -9.35
CA THR A 207 -18.61 -15.63 -10.70
C THR A 207 -19.87 -16.50 -10.74
N LEU A 208 -20.08 -17.36 -9.74
CA LEU A 208 -21.28 -18.20 -9.62
C LEU A 208 -22.54 -17.36 -9.38
N VAL A 209 -22.50 -16.39 -8.46
CA VAL A 209 -23.61 -15.45 -8.20
C VAL A 209 -23.99 -14.71 -9.49
N PHE A 210 -22.99 -14.21 -10.22
CA PHE A 210 -23.23 -13.53 -11.49
C PHE A 210 -23.83 -14.48 -12.55
N ALA A 211 -23.36 -15.73 -12.61
CA ALA A 211 -23.89 -16.73 -13.54
C ALA A 211 -25.35 -17.12 -13.24
N LEU A 212 -25.73 -17.22 -11.96
CA LEU A 212 -27.10 -17.51 -11.53
C LEU A 212 -28.10 -16.43 -11.98
N GLY A 213 -27.64 -15.17 -12.11
CA GLY A 213 -28.45 -14.06 -12.61
C GLY A 213 -28.65 -14.02 -14.12
N ARG A 214 -27.97 -14.89 -14.90
CA ARG A 214 -27.90 -14.81 -16.38
C ARG A 214 -29.25 -14.68 -17.07
N SER A 215 -30.26 -15.44 -16.64
CA SER A 215 -31.61 -15.43 -17.26
C SER A 215 -32.42 -14.16 -16.94
N ARG A 216 -31.91 -13.28 -16.08
CA ARG A 216 -32.61 -12.10 -15.56
C ARG A 216 -31.96 -10.79 -15.98
N TYR A 217 -30.83 -10.84 -16.68
CA TYR A 217 -30.15 -9.64 -17.16
C TYR A 217 -30.83 -9.08 -18.40
N VAL A 218 -31.06 -7.77 -18.35
CA VAL A 218 -31.50 -6.97 -19.50
C VAL A 218 -30.27 -6.27 -20.06
N GLU A 219 -30.04 -6.37 -21.37
CA GLU A 219 -28.97 -5.66 -22.06
C GLU A 219 -29.59 -4.65 -23.02
N ALA A 220 -29.12 -3.41 -22.97
CA ALA A 220 -29.43 -2.43 -24.00
C ALA A 220 -28.82 -2.87 -25.35
N PRO A 221 -29.41 -2.47 -26.48
CA PRO A 221 -28.82 -2.72 -27.78
C PRO A 221 -27.39 -2.16 -27.83
N PRO A 222 -26.47 -2.81 -28.58
CA PRO A 222 -25.08 -2.40 -28.61
C PRO A 222 -24.95 -0.98 -29.18
N ASP A 223 -24.38 -0.06 -28.41
CA ASP A 223 -24.16 1.33 -28.80
C ASP A 223 -22.66 1.60 -28.95
N THR A 224 -22.23 1.94 -30.17
CA THR A 224 -20.83 2.22 -30.49
C THR A 224 -20.47 3.69 -30.30
N MET A 225 -21.19 4.41 -29.43
CA MET A 225 -21.07 5.85 -29.19
C MET A 225 -19.63 6.33 -28.97
N LEU A 226 -18.82 5.58 -28.23
CA LEU A 226 -17.39 5.89 -28.04
C LEU A 226 -16.63 5.89 -29.38
N LEU A 227 -16.81 4.84 -30.19
CA LEU A 227 -16.13 4.69 -31.47
C LEU A 227 -16.65 5.71 -32.49
N GLN A 228 -17.96 5.99 -32.48
CA GLN A 228 -18.57 7.03 -33.31
C GLN A 228 -18.03 8.42 -32.95
N SER A 229 -17.87 8.70 -31.66
CA SER A 229 -17.28 9.95 -31.17
C SER A 229 -15.83 10.11 -31.62
N LEU A 230 -15.01 9.06 -31.49
CA LEU A 230 -13.61 9.07 -31.94
C LEU A 230 -13.50 9.25 -33.46
N ARG A 231 -14.36 8.60 -34.25
CA ARG A 231 -14.42 8.77 -35.71
C ARG A 231 -14.88 10.17 -36.11
N CYS A 232 -15.85 10.75 -35.39
CA CYS A 232 -16.31 12.12 -35.59
C CYS A 232 -15.17 13.12 -35.35
N VAL A 233 -14.47 13.01 -34.22
CA VAL A 233 -13.30 13.84 -33.90
C VAL A 233 -12.18 13.67 -34.93
N GLY A 234 -11.81 12.43 -35.27
CA GLY A 234 -10.77 12.14 -36.24
C GLY A 234 -11.07 12.69 -37.64
N HIS A 235 -12.33 12.62 -38.08
CA HIS A 235 -12.78 13.17 -39.36
C HIS A 235 -12.74 14.72 -39.35
N ALA A 236 -13.20 15.36 -38.27
CA ALA A 236 -13.08 16.81 -38.10
C ALA A 236 -11.63 17.29 -38.07
N ILE A 237 -10.74 16.55 -37.41
CA ILE A 237 -9.28 16.81 -37.41
C ILE A 237 -8.74 16.66 -38.83
N LYS A 238 -9.01 15.56 -39.54
CA LYS A 238 -8.53 15.38 -40.91
C LYS A 238 -8.93 16.53 -41.83
N LYS A 239 -10.19 16.97 -41.77
CA LYS A 239 -10.69 18.14 -42.51
C LYS A 239 -10.09 19.48 -42.08
N THR A 240 -9.47 19.54 -40.90
CA THR A 240 -8.77 20.74 -40.45
C THR A 240 -7.47 20.97 -41.21
N TRP A 241 -6.88 19.90 -41.75
CA TRP A 241 -5.67 19.95 -42.57
C TRP A 241 -5.93 20.02 -44.08
N ASP A 242 -7.19 20.03 -44.53
CA ASP A 242 -7.52 20.20 -45.95
C ASP A 242 -7.19 21.62 -46.44
N LYS A 243 -6.65 21.72 -47.67
CA LYS A 243 -6.32 23.00 -48.31
C LYS A 243 -7.57 23.87 -48.52
N ASP A 244 -8.71 23.26 -48.83
CA ASP A 244 -10.01 23.93 -49.01
C ASP A 244 -10.80 24.05 -47.70
N ARG A 245 -10.18 24.69 -46.68
CA ARG A 245 -10.81 24.87 -45.38
C ARG A 245 -12.02 25.80 -45.47
N LYS A 246 -13.23 25.28 -45.21
CA LYS A 246 -14.41 26.11 -44.97
C LYS A 246 -14.31 26.79 -43.60
N GLN A 247 -14.66 28.07 -43.54
CA GLN A 247 -14.79 28.81 -42.30
C GLN A 247 -16.03 28.29 -41.56
N VAL A 248 -15.82 27.79 -40.34
CA VAL A 248 -16.85 27.22 -39.47
C VAL A 248 -16.70 27.82 -38.08
N GLU A 249 -17.79 27.98 -37.34
CA GLU A 249 -17.75 28.57 -35.98
C GLU A 249 -16.96 27.71 -34.99
N HIS A 250 -17.11 26.39 -35.07
CA HIS A 250 -16.36 25.43 -34.26
C HIS A 250 -15.71 24.37 -35.14
N TRP A 251 -14.47 23.97 -34.86
CA TRP A 251 -13.73 23.02 -35.70
C TRP A 251 -14.42 21.65 -35.84
N LEU A 252 -15.15 21.19 -34.82
CA LEU A 252 -15.98 19.97 -34.90
C LEU A 252 -17.11 20.04 -35.95
N ASP A 253 -17.58 21.24 -36.34
CA ASP A 253 -18.64 21.36 -37.36
C ASP A 253 -18.20 20.87 -38.73
N ARG A 254 -16.89 20.70 -38.93
CA ARG A 254 -16.33 20.05 -40.13
C ARG A 254 -16.77 18.60 -40.29
N ALA A 255 -17.27 17.95 -39.22
CA ALA A 255 -17.80 16.60 -39.27
C ALA A 255 -19.29 16.50 -39.64
N LEU A 256 -20.00 17.62 -39.80
CA LEU A 256 -21.43 17.63 -40.18
C LEU A 256 -21.69 17.10 -41.59
N ASP A 257 -20.66 16.94 -42.41
CA ASP A 257 -20.76 16.32 -43.74
C ASP A 257 -20.96 14.80 -43.70
N ARG A 258 -20.60 14.15 -42.58
CA ARG A 258 -20.62 12.70 -42.41
C ARG A 258 -21.40 12.22 -41.20
N PHE A 259 -21.51 13.05 -40.16
CA PHE A 259 -22.13 12.68 -38.88
C PHE A 259 -23.35 13.56 -38.59
N SER A 260 -24.30 13.02 -37.81
CA SER A 260 -25.53 13.75 -37.48
C SER A 260 -25.24 15.00 -36.63
N PRO A 261 -26.04 16.07 -36.78
CA PRO A 261 -25.90 17.28 -35.96
C PRO A 261 -25.99 17.01 -34.46
N GLU A 262 -26.83 16.06 -34.04
CA GLU A 262 -26.97 15.65 -32.65
C GLU A 262 -25.68 15.04 -32.12
N LEU A 263 -25.06 14.12 -32.87
CA LEU A 263 -23.80 13.49 -32.47
C LEU A 263 -22.68 14.54 -32.38
N VAL A 264 -22.57 15.44 -33.35
CA VAL A 264 -21.56 16.52 -33.32
C VAL A 264 -21.76 17.42 -32.09
N LYS A 265 -23.01 17.78 -31.76
CA LYS A 265 -23.35 18.57 -30.57
C LYS A 265 -23.01 17.82 -29.27
N ASP A 266 -23.31 16.53 -29.20
CA ASP A 266 -23.02 15.70 -28.04
C ASP A 266 -21.51 15.57 -27.83
N VAL A 267 -20.73 15.36 -28.90
CA VAL A 267 -19.26 15.31 -28.83
C VAL A 267 -18.68 16.66 -28.40
N LYS A 268 -19.19 17.79 -28.91
CA LYS A 268 -18.78 19.14 -28.45
C LYS A 268 -18.98 19.31 -26.94
N THR A 269 -20.14 18.88 -26.43
CA THR A 269 -20.47 18.98 -25.00
C THR A 269 -19.55 18.09 -24.16
N THR A 270 -19.36 16.83 -24.60
CA THR A 270 -18.43 15.89 -23.97
C THR A 270 -17.00 16.43 -23.93
N MET A 271 -16.48 17.02 -25.01
CA MET A 271 -15.13 17.59 -25.01
C MET A 271 -14.94 18.74 -24.00
N ARG A 272 -15.98 19.55 -23.75
CA ARG A 272 -15.92 20.59 -22.70
C ARG A 272 -15.80 19.97 -21.31
N VAL A 273 -16.51 18.88 -21.04
CA VAL A 273 -16.40 18.13 -19.78
C VAL A 273 -15.03 17.45 -19.67
N LEU A 274 -14.49 16.89 -20.75
CA LEU A 274 -13.15 16.30 -20.77
C LEU A 274 -12.03 17.32 -20.45
N CYS A 275 -12.22 18.58 -20.81
CA CYS A 275 -11.28 19.64 -20.44
C CYS A 275 -11.19 19.82 -18.91
N LEU A 276 -12.29 19.65 -18.18
CA LEU A 276 -12.28 19.64 -16.71
C LEU A 276 -11.49 18.45 -16.16
N PHE A 277 -11.61 17.28 -16.79
CA PHE A 277 -10.91 16.06 -16.40
C PHE A 277 -9.39 16.15 -16.53
N CYS A 278 -8.84 17.08 -17.32
CA CYS A 278 -7.40 17.31 -17.35
C CYS A 278 -6.80 17.69 -15.98
N THR A 279 -7.63 18.14 -15.03
CA THR A 279 -7.20 18.46 -13.65
C THR A 279 -7.19 17.24 -12.71
N PHE A 280 -7.88 16.15 -13.07
CA PHE A 280 -8.06 14.97 -12.23
C PHE A 280 -6.78 14.15 -12.01
N PRO A 281 -5.88 13.98 -13.01
CA PRO A 281 -4.67 13.18 -12.83
C PRO A 281 -3.82 13.60 -11.63
N LEU A 282 -3.71 14.91 -11.35
CA LEU A 282 -2.94 15.39 -10.21
C LEU A 282 -3.57 14.98 -8.88
N PHE A 283 -4.91 15.10 -8.77
CA PHE A 283 -5.63 14.61 -7.60
C PHE A 283 -5.42 13.10 -7.42
N TRP A 284 -5.52 12.31 -8.51
CA TRP A 284 -5.33 10.87 -8.43
C TRP A 284 -3.91 10.46 -8.07
N ALA A 285 -2.89 11.19 -8.53
CA ALA A 285 -1.50 10.96 -8.14
C ALA A 285 -1.29 11.16 -6.63
N LEU A 286 -1.90 12.21 -6.06
CA LEU A 286 -1.89 12.46 -4.61
C LEU A 286 -2.72 11.40 -3.86
N PHE A 287 -3.95 11.16 -4.29
CA PHE A 287 -4.82 10.18 -3.66
C PHE A 287 -4.21 8.78 -3.64
N TYR A 288 -3.46 8.39 -4.67
CA TYR A 288 -2.83 7.08 -4.75
C TYR A 288 -1.83 6.78 -3.61
N GLN A 289 -1.27 7.81 -2.99
CA GLN A 289 -0.36 7.66 -1.85
C GLN A 289 -1.05 7.06 -0.62
N THR A 290 -2.38 7.18 -0.50
CA THR A 290 -3.18 6.49 0.53
C THR A 290 -3.05 4.96 0.50
N SER A 291 -2.75 4.42 -0.69
CA SER A 291 -2.59 2.98 -0.96
C SER A 291 -1.11 2.57 -1.12
N THR A 292 -0.17 3.50 -0.94
CA THR A 292 1.27 3.26 -1.04
C THR A 292 2.04 4.04 0.03
N GLY A 293 2.41 5.30 -0.21
CA GLY A 293 3.25 6.10 0.68
C GLY A 293 2.78 6.16 2.14
N MET A 294 1.48 6.33 2.38
CA MET A 294 0.92 6.35 3.74
C MET A 294 1.02 5.00 4.45
N ILE A 295 1.00 3.89 3.71
CA ILE A 295 1.20 2.56 4.27
C ILE A 295 2.67 2.35 4.65
N PHE A 296 3.62 2.84 3.83
CA PHE A 296 5.05 2.82 4.18
C PHE A 296 5.36 3.73 5.36
N GLN A 297 4.71 4.89 5.44
CA GLN A 297 4.79 5.73 6.63
C GLN A 297 4.24 4.99 7.85
N ALA A 298 3.11 4.27 7.73
CA ALA A 298 2.59 3.42 8.80
C ALA A 298 3.60 2.37 9.28
N LYS A 299 4.51 1.91 8.40
CA LYS A 299 5.56 0.97 8.82
C LYS A 299 6.59 1.58 9.77
N ARG A 300 6.76 2.91 9.76
CA ARG A 300 7.72 3.64 10.59
C ARG A 300 7.08 4.24 11.85
N LEU A 301 5.84 3.86 12.13
CA LEU A 301 5.06 4.33 13.27
C LEU A 301 4.82 3.17 14.25
N ASP A 302 4.62 3.51 15.52
CA ASP A 302 4.19 2.56 16.54
C ASP A 302 2.72 2.19 16.32
N GLY A 303 2.50 0.92 15.96
CA GLY A 303 1.17 0.35 15.73
C GLY A 303 0.50 -0.22 16.97
N LEU A 304 1.08 -0.12 18.16
CA LEU A 304 0.52 -0.70 19.38
C LEU A 304 -0.61 0.16 19.97
N ILE A 305 -1.84 -0.35 19.92
CA ILE A 305 -2.97 0.21 20.66
C ILE A 305 -3.30 -0.72 21.84
N GLY A 306 -2.85 -0.34 23.03
CA GLY A 306 -2.95 -1.21 24.21
C GLY A 306 -2.09 -2.46 24.00
N THR A 307 -2.73 -3.64 23.90
CA THR A 307 -2.05 -4.92 23.66
C THR A 307 -2.13 -5.39 22.20
N TYR A 308 -2.89 -4.70 21.36
CA TYR A 308 -3.11 -5.10 19.97
C TYR A 308 -2.24 -4.26 19.03
N ARG A 309 -1.45 -4.93 18.19
CA ARG A 309 -0.66 -4.29 17.14
C ARG A 309 -1.48 -4.19 15.87
N ILE A 310 -1.60 -2.98 15.32
CA ILE A 310 -2.22 -2.75 14.01
C ILE A 310 -1.18 -3.00 12.91
N PRO A 311 -1.43 -3.95 11.99
CA PRO A 311 -0.58 -4.14 10.83
C PRO A 311 -0.61 -2.89 9.92
N PRO A 312 0.54 -2.44 9.39
CA PRO A 312 0.62 -1.22 8.59
C PRO A 312 -0.39 -1.16 7.43
N GLU A 313 -0.62 -2.28 6.73
CA GLU A 313 -1.58 -2.40 5.62
C GLU A 313 -3.00 -1.98 5.98
N MET A 314 -3.41 -2.18 7.24
CA MET A 314 -4.74 -1.80 7.71
C MET A 314 -4.94 -0.30 7.75
N SER A 315 -3.88 0.51 7.73
CA SER A 315 -4.02 1.97 7.63
C SER A 315 -4.86 2.37 6.42
N SER A 316 -4.75 1.62 5.33
CA SER A 316 -5.49 1.89 4.09
C SER A 316 -7.00 1.65 4.21
N THR A 317 -7.44 0.84 5.20
CA THR A 317 -8.87 0.58 5.48
C THR A 317 -9.60 1.80 6.03
N VAL A 318 -8.87 2.77 6.58
CA VAL A 318 -9.44 4.00 7.13
C VAL A 318 -10.15 4.80 6.04
N ASN A 319 -9.61 4.86 4.83
CA ASN A 319 -10.21 5.60 3.73
C ASN A 319 -11.62 5.11 3.34
N PRO A 320 -11.86 3.84 2.98
CA PRO A 320 -13.21 3.37 2.64
C PRO A 320 -14.20 3.50 3.81
N LEU A 321 -13.73 3.34 5.05
CA LEU A 321 -14.55 3.57 6.25
C LEU A 321 -14.97 5.04 6.37
N LEU A 322 -14.03 5.98 6.16
CA LEU A 322 -14.30 7.40 6.13
C LEU A 322 -15.24 7.78 4.98
N ILE A 323 -15.10 7.19 3.79
CA ILE A 323 -16.01 7.45 2.67
C ILE A 323 -17.45 7.06 3.02
N ILE A 324 -17.65 5.87 3.59
CA ILE A 324 -18.97 5.35 3.98
C ILE A 324 -19.66 6.27 5.00
N THR A 325 -18.89 6.91 5.87
CA THR A 325 -19.40 7.79 6.93
C THR A 325 -19.53 9.25 6.49
N LEU A 326 -18.54 9.76 5.75
CA LEU A 326 -18.47 11.15 5.32
C LEU A 326 -19.46 11.48 4.22
N ILE A 327 -19.72 10.61 3.23
CA ILE A 327 -20.67 10.95 2.16
C ILE A 327 -22.07 11.27 2.71
N PRO A 328 -22.70 10.41 3.54
CA PRO A 328 -23.98 10.75 4.16
C PRO A 328 -23.91 12.02 5.02
N LEU A 329 -22.82 12.22 5.75
CA LEU A 329 -22.61 13.44 6.55
C LEU A 329 -22.56 14.68 5.65
N PHE A 330 -21.88 14.61 4.51
CA PHE A 330 -21.79 15.70 3.55
C PHE A 330 -23.14 16.00 2.91
N ASP A 331 -23.85 14.97 2.45
CA ASP A 331 -25.13 15.12 1.76
C ASP A 331 -26.26 15.59 2.70
N LEU A 332 -26.31 15.06 3.92
CA LEU A 332 -27.43 15.31 4.85
C LEU A 332 -27.20 16.51 5.76
N VAL A 333 -25.93 16.85 6.07
CA VAL A 333 -25.61 17.87 7.07
C VAL A 333 -24.75 18.98 6.49
N ILE A 334 -23.57 18.67 5.94
CA ILE A 334 -22.58 19.71 5.58
C ILE A 334 -23.05 20.53 4.38
N TYR A 335 -23.47 19.93 3.27
CA TYR A 335 -23.92 20.67 2.08
C TYR A 335 -25.17 21.50 2.33
N PRO A 336 -26.22 21.01 3.03
CA PRO A 336 -27.35 21.84 3.42
C PRO A 336 -26.95 23.04 4.29
N LEU A 337 -26.05 22.85 5.26
CA LEU A 337 -25.54 23.94 6.10
C LEU A 337 -24.74 24.96 5.30
N LEU A 338 -23.80 24.52 4.47
CA LEU A 338 -23.02 25.40 3.60
C LEU A 338 -23.92 26.21 2.67
N THR A 339 -24.95 25.58 2.10
CA THR A 339 -25.93 26.24 1.24
C THR A 339 -26.73 27.29 2.02
N ARG A 340 -27.10 27.02 3.28
CA ARG A 340 -27.79 27.99 4.15
C ARG A 340 -26.96 29.26 4.38
N TYR A 341 -25.63 29.14 4.42
CA TYR A 341 -24.71 30.26 4.57
C TYR A 341 -24.17 30.81 3.24
N GLY A 342 -24.65 30.32 2.10
CA GLY A 342 -24.19 30.75 0.77
C GLY A 342 -22.76 30.33 0.41
N LEU A 343 -22.15 29.42 1.17
CA LEU A 343 -20.79 28.91 0.95
C LEU A 343 -20.81 27.65 0.08
N LEU A 344 -19.80 27.48 -0.78
CA LEU A 344 -19.60 26.26 -1.59
C LEU A 344 -20.85 25.77 -2.36
N THR A 345 -21.65 26.70 -2.85
CA THR A 345 -22.88 26.43 -3.61
C THR A 345 -22.59 25.90 -5.02
N LYS A 346 -21.48 26.31 -5.64
CA LYS A 346 -21.05 25.85 -6.96
C LYS A 346 -20.21 24.58 -6.86
N THR A 347 -20.45 23.62 -7.75
CA THR A 347 -19.68 22.37 -7.82
C THR A 347 -18.18 22.61 -8.06
N THR A 348 -17.82 23.52 -8.95
CA THR A 348 -16.42 23.88 -9.21
C THR A 348 -15.72 24.42 -7.96
N SER A 349 -16.43 25.19 -7.12
CA SER A 349 -15.87 25.68 -5.85
C SER A 349 -15.62 24.54 -4.87
N ARG A 350 -16.50 23.53 -4.81
CA ARG A 350 -16.28 22.31 -4.02
C ARG A 350 -15.03 21.58 -4.48
N MET A 351 -14.86 21.42 -5.80
CA MET A 351 -13.67 20.76 -6.36
C MET A 351 -12.37 21.50 -6.01
N ILE A 352 -12.35 22.83 -6.12
CA ILE A 352 -11.16 23.63 -5.74
C ILE A 352 -10.82 23.40 -4.26
N VAL A 353 -11.81 23.47 -3.37
CA VAL A 353 -11.59 23.22 -1.94
C VAL A 353 -11.15 21.78 -1.69
N GLY A 354 -11.69 20.81 -2.42
CA GLY A 354 -11.23 19.42 -2.35
C GLY A 354 -9.74 19.26 -2.68
N MET A 355 -9.24 20.00 -3.66
CA MET A 355 -7.81 20.01 -3.99
C MET A 355 -6.96 20.66 -2.88
N VAL A 356 -7.47 21.73 -2.23
CA VAL A 356 -6.81 22.34 -1.07
C VAL A 356 -6.70 21.35 0.10
N PHE A 357 -7.75 20.57 0.36
CA PHE A 357 -7.73 19.49 1.35
C PHE A 357 -6.71 18.41 1.00
N ALA A 358 -6.63 18.01 -0.28
CA ALA A 358 -5.64 17.05 -0.75
C ALA A 358 -4.20 17.57 -0.52
N VAL A 359 -3.91 18.82 -0.88
CA VAL A 359 -2.58 19.43 -0.62
C VAL A 359 -2.28 19.50 0.88
N THR A 360 -3.26 19.89 1.70
CA THR A 360 -3.09 19.96 3.16
C THR A 360 -2.82 18.60 3.78
N ALA A 361 -3.46 17.53 3.29
CA ALA A 361 -3.18 16.16 3.71
C ALA A 361 -1.71 15.78 3.46
N PHE A 362 -1.12 16.26 2.36
CA PHE A 362 0.29 16.03 2.04
C PHE A 362 1.26 16.86 2.87
N VAL A 363 0.86 18.05 3.30
CA VAL A 363 1.63 18.82 4.28
C VAL A 363 1.72 18.04 5.60
N VAL A 364 0.60 17.49 6.08
CA VAL A 364 0.58 16.64 7.29
C VAL A 364 1.45 15.40 7.09
N TYR A 365 1.30 14.72 5.94
CA TYR A 365 2.14 13.56 5.58
C TYR A 365 3.63 13.88 5.63
N ALA A 366 4.05 15.03 5.10
CA ALA A 366 5.44 15.47 5.13
C ALA A 366 5.93 15.76 6.55
N LEU A 367 5.12 16.44 7.38
CA LEU A 367 5.47 16.72 8.78
C LEU A 367 5.66 15.44 9.59
N VAL A 368 4.77 14.46 9.42
CA VAL A 368 4.90 13.14 10.07
C VAL A 368 6.15 12.42 9.58
N ASN A 369 6.47 12.47 8.28
CA ASN A 369 7.70 11.86 7.75
C ASN A 369 8.98 12.48 8.32
N ILE A 370 9.03 13.81 8.49
CA ILE A 370 10.16 14.49 9.12
C ILE A 370 10.31 14.03 10.58
N SER A 371 9.19 13.84 11.29
CA SER A 371 9.23 13.41 12.70
C SER A 371 9.75 11.98 12.92
N VAL A 372 9.70 11.12 11.89
CA VAL A 372 10.21 9.74 11.95
C VAL A 372 11.56 9.56 11.26
N GLU A 373 12.12 10.63 10.69
CA GLU A 373 13.39 10.60 9.97
C GLU A 373 14.56 10.29 10.90
N GLN A 374 15.37 9.30 10.52
CA GLN A 374 16.55 8.92 11.29
C GLN A 374 17.69 9.87 10.97
N VAL A 375 18.44 10.26 11.99
CA VAL A 375 19.73 10.94 11.82
C VAL A 375 20.76 9.91 11.36
N ILE A 376 21.24 10.06 10.12
CA ILE A 376 22.32 9.26 9.54
C ILE A 376 23.65 9.94 9.84
N LEU A 377 24.67 9.17 10.21
CA LEU A 377 26.00 9.70 10.49
C LEU A 377 26.66 10.23 9.21
N PRO A 378 27.28 11.43 9.25
CA PRO A 378 28.11 11.93 8.15
C PRO A 378 29.28 10.99 7.83
N ALA A 379 29.80 11.08 6.60
CA ALA A 379 30.97 10.32 6.15
C ALA A 379 32.24 10.53 7.01
N SER A 380 32.32 11.63 7.76
CA SER A 380 33.48 11.95 8.61
C SER A 380 33.29 11.48 10.06
N GLN A 381 32.09 11.07 10.46
CA GLN A 381 31.77 10.74 11.84
C GLN A 381 31.47 9.25 12.05
N ALA A 382 31.73 8.75 13.24
CA ALA A 382 31.36 7.41 13.67
C ALA A 382 30.76 7.44 15.08
N ARG A 383 30.07 6.35 15.42
CA ARG A 383 29.49 6.13 16.76
C ARG A 383 29.85 4.74 17.25
N VAL A 384 30.14 4.64 18.56
CA VAL A 384 30.49 3.36 19.21
C VAL A 384 29.46 3.02 20.26
N HIS A 385 28.86 1.84 20.17
CA HIS A 385 27.99 1.29 21.20
C HIS A 385 28.81 0.46 22.16
N VAL A 386 28.71 0.73 23.46
CA VAL A 386 29.38 -0.07 24.49
C VAL A 386 28.33 -0.80 25.32
N TYR A 387 28.35 -2.12 25.28
CA TYR A 387 27.42 -3.00 25.99
C TYR A 387 28.10 -3.63 27.20
N ASN A 388 27.47 -3.54 28.36
CA ASN A 388 27.96 -4.20 29.56
C ASN A 388 27.27 -5.56 29.78
N ALA A 389 27.90 -6.63 29.32
CA ALA A 389 27.46 -8.00 29.58
C ALA A 389 28.13 -8.64 30.82
N LEU A 390 28.83 -7.83 31.64
CA LEU A 390 29.41 -8.28 32.90
C LEU A 390 28.37 -8.26 34.03
N PRO A 391 28.51 -9.13 35.05
CA PRO A 391 27.66 -9.12 36.23
C PRO A 391 27.97 -7.95 37.19
N CYS A 392 28.89 -7.04 36.83
CA CYS A 392 29.29 -5.90 37.64
C CYS A 392 29.35 -4.59 36.82
N PRO A 393 29.28 -3.41 37.48
CA PRO A 393 29.50 -2.14 36.80
C PRO A 393 30.90 -2.07 36.17
N ALA A 394 30.96 -1.53 34.95
CA ALA A 394 32.22 -1.29 34.24
C ALA A 394 32.40 0.22 34.03
N SER A 395 33.61 0.72 34.26
CA SER A 395 33.97 2.10 33.91
C SER A 395 34.63 2.10 32.54
N VAL A 396 34.17 2.98 31.65
CA VAL A 396 34.64 3.09 30.27
C VAL A 396 35.16 4.50 30.05
N THR A 397 36.37 4.63 29.53
CA THR A 397 36.97 5.91 29.13
C THR A 397 37.31 5.81 27.65
N LEU A 398 36.71 6.64 26.81
CA LEU A 398 37.09 6.76 25.41
C LEU A 398 38.20 7.79 25.30
N GLN A 399 39.25 7.53 24.54
CA GLN A 399 40.39 8.44 24.42
C GLN A 399 40.02 9.87 23.96
N LYS A 400 38.83 10.05 23.35
CA LYS A 400 38.29 11.36 22.91
C LYS A 400 37.28 12.00 23.87
N LEU A 401 36.79 11.29 24.88
CA LEU A 401 35.94 11.83 25.95
C LEU A 401 36.75 11.79 27.26
N ASP A 402 37.22 12.93 27.75
CA ASP A 402 38.00 13.09 29.00
C ASP A 402 37.21 12.70 30.30
N ALA A 403 36.13 11.93 30.18
CA ALA A 403 35.29 11.49 31.29
C ALA A 403 35.17 9.96 31.33
N SER A 404 35.49 9.37 32.48
CA SER A 404 35.18 7.97 32.76
C SER A 404 33.69 7.80 33.07
N LEU A 405 32.97 7.04 32.25
CA LEU A 405 31.54 6.81 32.39
C LEU A 405 31.30 5.40 32.96
N GLN A 406 30.45 5.30 33.99
CA GLN A 406 30.04 4.00 34.52
C GLN A 406 28.86 3.44 33.75
N VAL A 407 28.98 2.17 33.35
CA VAL A 407 27.93 1.39 32.71
C VAL A 407 27.48 0.30 33.68
N PRO A 408 26.23 0.30 34.17
CA PRO A 408 25.73 -0.74 35.07
C PRO A 408 25.67 -2.12 34.37
N PRO A 409 25.58 -3.25 35.10
CA PRO A 409 25.31 -4.58 34.53
C PRO A 409 24.07 -4.54 33.62
N GLY A 410 24.16 -5.10 32.41
CA GLY A 410 23.09 -5.05 31.41
C GLY A 410 22.83 -3.66 30.80
N GLY A 411 23.66 -2.67 31.16
CA GLY A 411 23.58 -1.31 30.66
C GLY A 411 24.25 -1.12 29.30
N ARG A 412 23.85 -0.05 28.61
CA ARG A 412 24.47 0.43 27.38
C ARG A 412 24.99 1.86 27.58
N LEU A 413 26.14 2.15 26.98
CA LEU A 413 26.63 3.50 26.77
C LEU A 413 26.75 3.78 25.27
N VAL A 414 26.24 4.93 24.85
CA VAL A 414 26.42 5.48 23.50
C VAL A 414 27.06 6.86 23.67
N PRO A 415 28.38 6.98 23.48
CA PRO A 415 29.06 8.27 23.49
C PRO A 415 28.56 9.18 22.35
N GLU A 416 28.83 10.47 22.46
CA GLU A 416 28.56 11.42 21.37
C GLU A 416 29.33 11.06 20.10
N ASP A 417 28.76 11.43 18.95
CA ASP A 417 29.35 11.21 17.63
C ASP A 417 30.70 11.93 17.53
N PHE A 418 31.71 11.27 16.98
CA PHE A 418 33.06 11.83 16.90
C PHE A 418 33.65 11.72 15.48
N GLU A 419 34.57 12.63 15.16
CA GLU A 419 35.29 12.63 13.88
C GLU A 419 36.29 11.46 13.79
N VAL A 420 36.28 10.77 12.65
CA VAL A 420 37.13 9.62 12.34
C VAL A 420 38.49 10.10 11.83
N GLU A 421 39.54 9.86 12.61
CA GLU A 421 40.94 10.25 12.28
C GLU A 421 41.83 9.05 11.93
N GLY A 422 41.25 7.85 11.90
CA GLY A 422 41.92 6.59 11.60
C GLY A 422 40.92 5.42 11.65
N ASP A 423 41.40 4.20 11.50
CA ASP A 423 40.54 3.01 11.35
C ASP A 423 40.12 2.40 12.70
N GLN A 424 40.62 2.93 13.82
CA GLN A 424 40.39 2.42 15.17
C GLN A 424 40.34 3.54 16.21
N VAL A 425 39.62 3.29 17.32
CA VAL A 425 39.58 4.15 18.51
C VAL A 425 39.94 3.32 19.74
N GLU A 426 40.85 3.84 20.57
CA GLU A 426 41.20 3.22 21.85
C GLU A 426 40.09 3.47 22.88
N VAL A 427 39.59 2.38 23.47
CA VAL A 427 38.64 2.39 24.58
C VAL A 427 39.30 1.71 25.79
N VAL A 428 39.35 2.41 26.91
CA VAL A 428 39.87 1.89 28.18
C VAL A 428 38.70 1.38 29.01
N VAL A 429 38.71 0.09 29.31
CA VAL A 429 37.70 -0.59 30.11
C VAL A 429 38.29 -0.98 31.47
N ARG A 430 37.57 -0.66 32.54
CA ARG A 430 37.92 -1.03 33.91
C ARG A 430 36.74 -1.69 34.59
N ALA A 431 36.86 -2.97 34.93
CA ALA A 431 35.81 -3.73 35.61
C ALA A 431 36.38 -4.66 36.69
N ILE A 432 35.82 -4.61 37.89
CA ILE A 432 36.31 -5.39 39.04
C ILE A 432 36.16 -6.89 38.78
N CYS A 433 35.04 -7.31 38.18
CA CYS A 433 34.70 -8.71 37.94
C CYS A 433 35.43 -9.36 36.75
N TYR A 434 36.15 -8.58 35.93
CA TYR A 434 36.85 -9.09 34.75
C TYR A 434 38.38 -9.06 34.90
N SER A 435 38.93 -7.98 35.45
CA SER A 435 40.38 -7.74 35.55
C SER A 435 40.88 -7.45 36.96
N GLY A 436 40.06 -7.74 37.99
CA GLY A 436 40.34 -7.31 39.37
C GLY A 436 40.38 -5.79 39.51
N GLY A 437 39.80 -5.04 38.55
CA GLY A 437 39.82 -3.59 38.50
C GLY A 437 41.03 -2.98 37.79
N ALA A 438 41.85 -3.78 37.11
CA ALA A 438 42.90 -3.28 36.22
C ALA A 438 42.31 -2.69 34.93
N GLU A 439 43.01 -1.72 34.34
CA GLU A 439 42.63 -1.12 33.07
C GLU A 439 43.02 -2.03 31.90
N VAL A 440 42.06 -2.28 31.01
CA VAL A 440 42.25 -3.03 29.77
C VAL A 440 41.99 -2.09 28.61
N ARG A 441 42.96 -1.98 27.71
CA ARG A 441 42.88 -1.15 26.50
C ARG A 441 42.43 -2.01 25.34
N VAL A 442 41.45 -1.53 24.57
CA VAL A 442 40.93 -2.20 23.39
C VAL A 442 40.80 -1.23 22.24
N GLU A 443 41.26 -1.66 21.08
CA GLU A 443 41.07 -0.94 19.83
C GLU A 443 39.74 -1.37 19.19
N VAL A 444 38.81 -0.43 19.09
CA VAL A 444 37.51 -0.64 18.42
C VAL A 444 37.65 -0.16 16.98
N PRO A 445 37.39 -1.01 15.97
CA PRO A 445 37.42 -0.58 14.59
C PRO A 445 36.31 0.44 14.34
N VAL A 446 36.61 1.50 13.61
CA VAL A 446 35.66 2.57 13.26
C VAL A 446 35.77 2.88 11.78
N THR A 447 34.67 3.32 11.19
CA THR A 447 34.63 3.76 9.80
C THR A 447 33.61 4.89 9.72
N GLY A 448 33.91 5.91 8.90
CA GLY A 448 33.00 7.03 8.69
C GLY A 448 31.60 6.57 8.25
N ALA A 449 30.57 7.24 8.74
CA ALA A 449 29.16 6.92 8.61
C ALA A 449 28.68 5.59 9.22
N HIS A 450 29.56 4.80 9.86
CA HIS A 450 29.21 3.51 10.45
C HIS A 450 29.06 3.59 11.96
N GLU A 451 28.31 2.64 12.51
CA GLU A 451 28.24 2.38 13.94
C GLU A 451 29.03 1.11 14.27
N SER A 452 29.85 1.17 15.32
CA SER A 452 30.63 0.04 15.83
C SER A 452 30.10 -0.41 17.19
N THR A 453 30.36 -1.65 17.57
CA THR A 453 29.91 -2.22 18.85
C THR A 453 31.09 -2.78 19.63
N LEU A 454 31.14 -2.51 20.93
CA LEU A 454 32.07 -3.09 21.89
C LEU A 454 31.26 -3.80 22.98
N VAL A 455 31.44 -5.11 23.11
CA VAL A 455 30.78 -5.92 24.15
C VAL A 455 31.77 -6.24 25.26
N MET A 456 31.51 -5.73 26.47
CA MET A 456 32.29 -6.08 27.65
C MET A 456 31.76 -7.39 28.22
N ALA A 457 32.53 -8.47 28.10
CA ALA A 457 32.14 -9.81 28.54
C ALA A 457 33.18 -10.43 29.50
N PRO A 458 32.84 -11.50 30.24
CA PRO A 458 33.76 -12.16 31.17
C PRO A 458 35.01 -12.78 30.51
N THR A 459 34.94 -13.17 29.23
CA THR A 459 36.10 -13.62 28.43
C THR A 459 36.96 -12.45 27.98
N GLY A 460 36.35 -11.29 27.82
CA GLY A 460 36.99 -10.02 27.58
C GLY A 460 36.17 -9.05 26.75
N PRO A 461 36.62 -7.81 26.66
CA PRO A 461 36.05 -6.83 25.77
C PRO A 461 36.22 -7.28 24.30
N LEU A 462 35.10 -7.42 23.61
CA LEU A 462 35.00 -7.88 22.23
C LEU A 462 34.59 -6.72 21.32
N PRO A 463 35.49 -6.17 20.49
CA PRO A 463 35.12 -5.23 19.44
C PRO A 463 34.49 -5.98 18.25
N LEU A 464 33.43 -5.42 17.70
CA LEU A 464 32.74 -5.89 16.49
C LEU A 464 33.02 -4.93 15.33
N PRO A 465 32.99 -5.41 14.07
CA PRO A 465 33.22 -4.57 12.91
C PRO A 465 32.16 -3.46 12.78
N PRO A 466 32.51 -2.31 12.19
CA PRO A 466 31.56 -1.24 11.87
C PRO A 466 30.46 -1.76 10.92
N THR A 467 29.24 -1.25 11.07
CA THR A 467 28.12 -1.63 10.21
C THR A 467 27.25 -0.42 9.82
N LEU A 468 26.59 -0.53 8.66
CA LEU A 468 25.51 0.35 8.21
C LEU A 468 24.12 -0.20 8.57
N ASP A 469 24.03 -1.38 9.19
CA ASP A 469 22.75 -2.00 9.52
C ASP A 469 21.93 -1.23 10.54
N TYR A 470 22.55 -0.30 11.27
CA TYR A 470 21.87 0.67 12.15
C TYR A 470 20.91 1.58 11.37
N ILE A 471 21.16 1.79 10.08
CA ILE A 471 20.29 2.56 9.19
C ILE A 471 19.00 1.78 9.02
N LYS A 472 17.91 2.40 9.46
CA LYS A 472 16.54 1.92 9.25
C LYS A 472 16.31 1.80 7.76
N ASP A 473 15.86 0.61 7.37
CA ASP A 473 15.50 0.32 6.00
C ASP A 473 14.25 1.12 5.60
N GLU A 474 14.08 1.42 4.31
CA GLU A 474 12.83 1.91 3.75
C GLU A 474 11.64 0.99 4.09
N ASP A 475 11.92 -0.29 4.34
CA ASP A 475 10.95 -1.30 4.72
C ASP A 475 10.55 -1.29 6.21
N ALA A 476 11.30 -0.58 7.06
CA ALA A 476 11.07 -0.46 8.51
C ALA A 476 10.87 -1.80 9.25
N GLU A 477 11.50 -2.86 8.76
CA GLU A 477 11.55 -4.17 9.41
C GLU A 477 12.53 -4.14 10.58
N ALA A 478 12.22 -4.87 11.65
CA ALA A 478 13.16 -5.00 12.76
C ALA A 478 14.37 -5.86 12.32
N LYS A 479 15.56 -5.52 12.83
CA LYS A 479 16.79 -6.29 12.57
C LYS A 479 17.36 -6.81 13.87
N ILE A 480 17.77 -8.07 13.88
CA ILE A 480 18.45 -8.69 15.02
C ILE A 480 19.77 -9.30 14.58
N ARG A 481 20.79 -9.12 15.41
CA ARG A 481 22.04 -9.87 15.38
C ARG A 481 22.24 -10.59 16.71
N VAL A 482 22.80 -11.78 16.66
CA VAL A 482 23.19 -12.55 17.85
C VAL A 482 24.71 -12.50 18.01
N ILE A 483 25.19 -12.27 19.23
CA ILE A 483 26.62 -12.16 19.58
C ILE A 483 26.91 -13.13 20.75
N THR A 484 27.95 -13.94 20.62
CA THR A 484 28.42 -14.88 21.65
C THR A 484 29.89 -14.60 21.98
N PRO A 485 30.18 -13.77 23.01
CA PRO A 485 31.56 -13.36 23.30
C PRO A 485 32.49 -14.48 23.76
N ASP A 486 31.94 -15.59 24.26
CA ASP A 486 32.68 -16.76 24.73
C ASP A 486 32.59 -17.95 23.77
N GLY A 487 31.80 -17.84 22.70
CA GLY A 487 31.57 -18.93 21.75
C GLY A 487 30.80 -20.12 22.31
N SER A 488 30.13 -19.96 23.45
CA SER A 488 29.43 -21.04 24.16
C SER A 488 28.17 -21.55 23.46
N VAL A 489 27.60 -20.75 22.56
CA VAL A 489 26.35 -21.03 21.86
C VAL A 489 26.59 -21.10 20.35
N ASP A 490 26.27 -22.25 19.77
CA ASP A 490 26.32 -22.49 18.31
C ASP A 490 24.97 -22.20 17.64
N ASN A 491 23.86 -22.32 18.38
CA ASN A 491 22.51 -22.15 17.86
C ASN A 491 21.60 -21.43 18.86
N LEU A 492 21.11 -20.25 18.46
CA LEU A 492 20.06 -19.53 19.16
C LEU A 492 18.78 -19.54 18.31
N THR A 493 17.64 -19.81 18.93
CA THR A 493 16.32 -19.76 18.28
C THR A 493 15.46 -18.74 19.00
N LEU A 494 14.93 -17.77 18.26
CA LEU A 494 13.89 -16.86 18.73
C LEU A 494 12.54 -17.55 18.52
N LYS A 495 11.82 -17.83 19.62
CA LYS A 495 10.53 -18.51 19.59
C LYS A 495 9.39 -17.58 19.97
N TYR A 496 8.34 -17.54 19.17
CA TYR A 496 7.08 -16.88 19.50
C TYR A 496 5.92 -17.74 19.03
N ASP A 497 5.19 -18.36 19.95
CA ASP A 497 4.15 -19.35 19.65
C ASP A 497 4.68 -20.48 18.74
N ALA A 498 4.22 -20.58 17.49
CA ALA A 498 4.72 -21.55 16.50
C ALA A 498 5.92 -21.04 15.66
N LEU A 499 6.29 -19.77 15.78
CA LEU A 499 7.40 -19.15 15.03
C LEU A 499 8.74 -19.54 15.67
N GLU A 500 9.66 -20.05 14.87
CA GLU A 500 11.05 -20.31 15.25
C GLU A 500 12.01 -19.66 14.26
N GLU A 501 12.74 -18.65 14.70
CA GLU A 501 13.80 -18.00 13.92
C GLU A 501 15.17 -18.44 14.43
N ALA A 502 15.83 -19.32 13.68
CA ALA A 502 17.13 -19.85 14.04
C ALA A 502 18.29 -18.95 13.56
N PHE A 503 19.30 -18.85 14.42
CA PHE A 503 20.57 -18.16 14.22
C PHE A 503 21.69 -19.16 14.48
N THR A 504 22.39 -19.53 13.41
CA THR A 504 23.56 -20.41 13.43
C THR A 504 24.83 -19.59 13.56
N LEU A 505 25.71 -19.94 14.50
CA LEU A 505 27.01 -19.30 14.73
C LEU A 505 28.16 -20.27 14.44
N GLU A 506 28.95 -19.99 13.42
CA GLU A 506 30.06 -20.86 12.98
C GLU A 506 31.42 -20.45 13.60
N GLY A 507 32.31 -21.42 13.83
CA GLY A 507 33.70 -21.19 14.27
C GLY A 507 34.03 -21.70 15.69
N SER A 508 35.17 -21.30 16.24
CA SER A 508 35.57 -21.55 17.64
C SER A 508 36.07 -20.24 18.27
N GLY A 509 35.57 -19.86 19.45
CA GLY A 509 35.87 -18.55 20.09
C GLY A 509 34.71 -17.55 19.96
N PRO A 510 34.95 -16.23 20.07
CA PRO A 510 33.90 -15.21 19.93
C PRO A 510 33.24 -15.24 18.55
N LYS A 511 31.91 -15.22 18.48
CA LYS A 511 31.14 -15.27 17.23
C LYS A 511 30.00 -14.27 17.21
N TRP A 512 29.53 -13.93 16.01
CA TRP A 512 28.31 -13.16 15.80
C TRP A 512 27.68 -13.51 14.45
N THR A 513 26.38 -13.26 14.31
CA THR A 513 25.68 -13.40 13.03
C THR A 513 25.68 -12.09 12.24
N PRO A 514 25.40 -12.11 10.92
CA PRO A 514 24.89 -10.93 10.23
C PRO A 514 23.55 -10.49 10.85
N PHE A 515 23.15 -9.24 10.59
CA PHE A 515 21.80 -8.80 10.92
C PHE A 515 20.78 -9.54 10.05
N LYS A 516 19.73 -10.05 10.70
CA LYS A 516 18.61 -10.71 10.05
C LYS A 516 17.35 -9.89 10.29
N LYS A 517 16.58 -9.65 9.22
CA LYS A 517 15.25 -9.03 9.33
C LYS A 517 14.29 -10.01 10.01
N ILE A 518 13.49 -9.52 10.94
CA ILE A 518 12.56 -10.34 11.72
C ILE A 518 11.25 -9.58 11.97
N SER A 519 10.14 -10.31 12.04
CA SER A 519 8.83 -9.73 12.35
C SER A 519 8.80 -9.20 13.79
N PRO A 520 8.20 -8.04 14.07
CA PRO A 520 8.11 -7.51 15.44
C PRO A 520 7.17 -8.36 16.32
N GLN A 521 7.74 -9.05 17.32
CA GLN A 521 7.03 -9.89 18.30
C GLN A 521 7.78 -9.93 19.66
N ASP A 522 7.14 -10.52 20.67
CA ASP A 522 7.71 -10.74 22.00
C ASP A 522 8.36 -12.14 22.04
N TYR A 523 9.61 -12.24 21.58
CA TYR A 523 10.28 -13.53 21.40
C TYR A 523 10.88 -14.08 22.70
N LYS A 524 10.80 -15.40 22.87
CA LYS A 524 11.63 -16.15 23.83
C LYS A 524 12.92 -16.58 23.17
N LEU A 525 14.04 -16.35 23.84
CA LEU A 525 15.37 -16.74 23.38
C LEU A 525 15.66 -18.16 23.87
N VAL A 526 15.81 -19.11 22.95
CA VAL A 526 16.02 -20.53 23.25
C VAL A 526 17.33 -21.01 22.64
N VAL A 527 18.23 -21.53 23.48
CA VAL A 527 19.47 -22.15 23.01
C VAL A 527 19.21 -23.62 22.69
N LYS A 528 19.60 -24.07 21.49
CA LYS A 528 19.55 -25.49 21.10
C LYS A 528 20.89 -26.17 21.40
N PRO A 529 20.89 -27.46 21.78
CA PRO A 529 22.12 -28.16 22.15
C PRO A 529 23.07 -28.24 20.96
N GLY A 530 24.28 -27.69 21.14
CA GLY A 530 25.39 -27.80 20.21
C GLY A 530 26.39 -28.90 20.64
N PRO A 531 27.29 -29.33 19.75
CA PRO A 531 28.32 -30.32 20.07
C PRO A 531 29.27 -29.89 21.22
N PHE A 532 29.29 -28.61 21.59
CA PHE A 532 30.21 -28.04 22.57
C PHE A 532 29.56 -27.50 23.88
N GLY A 533 28.33 -27.92 24.23
CA GLY A 533 27.95 -28.02 25.64
C GLY A 533 27.00 -26.98 26.26
N ALA A 534 26.21 -26.23 25.49
CA ALA A 534 25.07 -25.52 26.09
C ALA A 534 23.89 -26.49 26.34
N ALA A 535 23.35 -26.50 27.56
CA ALA A 535 22.11 -27.22 27.87
C ALA A 535 20.93 -26.54 27.16
N GLU A 536 20.00 -27.33 26.60
CA GLU A 536 18.79 -26.78 25.98
C GLU A 536 17.97 -26.00 27.02
N GLY A 537 17.64 -24.74 26.72
CA GLY A 537 16.95 -23.89 27.69
C GLY A 537 16.54 -22.53 27.13
N THR A 538 15.55 -21.92 27.78
CA THR A 538 15.19 -20.52 27.55
C THR A 538 16.17 -19.65 28.33
N VAL A 539 16.82 -18.70 27.64
CA VAL A 539 17.91 -17.88 28.18
C VAL A 539 17.51 -16.41 28.37
N GLY A 540 16.33 -16.01 27.91
CA GLY A 540 15.81 -14.65 28.08
C GLY A 540 14.64 -14.36 27.16
N ASP A 541 14.18 -13.11 27.17
CA ASP A 541 13.13 -12.60 26.30
C ASP A 541 13.67 -11.43 25.46
N ALA A 542 13.21 -11.30 24.22
CA ALA A 542 13.55 -10.21 23.32
C ALA A 542 12.28 -9.50 22.87
N LEU A 543 12.11 -8.26 23.34
CA LEU A 543 10.99 -7.39 22.98
C LEU A 543 11.28 -6.70 21.65
N VAL A 544 10.91 -7.33 20.54
CA VAL A 544 11.22 -6.82 19.20
C VAL A 544 10.08 -5.93 18.73
N ARG A 545 10.36 -4.63 18.66
CA ARG A 545 9.45 -3.61 18.14
C ARG A 545 9.84 -3.17 16.73
N GLN A 546 8.84 -2.66 16.03
CA GLN A 546 8.91 -2.27 14.63
C GLN A 546 9.97 -1.20 14.40
N ASP A 547 10.68 -1.28 13.27
CA ASP A 547 11.74 -0.34 12.88
C ASP A 547 12.93 -0.24 13.86
N GLY A 548 13.08 -1.21 14.77
CA GLY A 548 14.19 -1.28 15.73
C GLY A 548 15.32 -2.20 15.28
N VAL A 549 16.55 -1.87 15.66
CA VAL A 549 17.74 -2.68 15.43
C VAL A 549 18.29 -3.15 16.77
N TYR A 550 18.46 -4.46 16.94
CA TYR A 550 18.78 -5.07 18.23
C TYR A 550 20.00 -5.98 18.14
N ASP A 551 20.82 -5.95 19.18
CA ASP A 551 21.92 -6.87 19.42
C ASP A 551 21.56 -7.77 20.62
N VAL A 552 21.51 -9.08 20.39
CA VAL A 552 21.29 -10.09 21.43
C VAL A 552 22.65 -10.66 21.83
N VAL A 553 23.10 -10.34 23.03
CA VAL A 553 24.36 -10.84 23.59
C VAL A 553 24.05 -12.02 24.51
N VAL A 554 24.63 -13.18 24.19
CA VAL A 554 24.51 -14.39 25.01
C VAL A 554 25.90 -14.70 25.58
N SER A 555 26.01 -14.74 26.92
CA SER A 555 27.29 -14.94 27.61
C SER A 555 27.16 -15.95 28.75
N GLY A 556 28.25 -16.66 29.07
CA GLY A 556 28.25 -17.79 29.99
C GLY A 556 27.75 -19.06 29.29
N SER A 557 27.72 -20.20 29.98
CA SER A 557 27.23 -21.49 29.45
C SER A 557 25.71 -21.52 29.17
N GLY A 558 25.18 -20.52 28.47
CA GLY A 558 23.75 -20.35 28.15
C GLY A 558 22.88 -19.92 29.33
N ALA A 559 23.39 -19.14 30.29
CA ALA A 559 22.64 -18.82 31.52
C ALA A 559 21.67 -17.63 31.38
N GLU A 560 22.06 -16.55 30.67
CA GLU A 560 21.23 -15.36 30.51
C GLU A 560 21.60 -14.60 29.22
N ALA A 561 20.59 -14.15 28.47
CA ALA A 561 20.74 -13.35 27.26
C ALA A 561 20.31 -11.90 27.51
N LEU A 562 21.14 -10.96 27.08
CA LEU A 562 20.90 -9.52 27.19
C LEU A 562 20.55 -8.96 25.81
N VAL A 563 19.50 -8.15 25.75
CA VAL A 563 19.04 -7.53 24.51
C VAL A 563 19.33 -6.04 24.56
N PHE A 564 20.19 -5.57 23.67
CA PHE A 564 20.55 -4.17 23.52
C PHE A 564 19.89 -3.59 22.27
N VAL A 565 19.32 -2.40 22.39
CA VAL A 565 18.73 -1.67 21.27
C VAL A 565 19.83 -0.84 20.65
N MET A 566 20.30 -1.18 19.44
CA MET A 566 21.28 -0.38 18.69
C MET A 566 20.61 0.90 18.17
N THR A 567 19.53 0.74 17.40
CA THR A 567 18.68 1.81 16.87
C THR A 567 17.29 1.72 17.49
N PRO A 568 16.75 2.82 18.07
CA PRO A 568 15.44 2.80 18.73
C PRO A 568 14.32 2.45 17.74
N PRO A 569 13.31 1.67 18.18
CA PRO A 569 12.13 1.36 17.38
C PRO A 569 11.28 2.61 17.09
N ALA A 570 10.20 2.44 16.33
CA ALA A 570 9.25 3.51 16.07
C ALA A 570 8.62 4.04 17.38
N GLU A 571 8.71 5.35 17.62
CA GLU A 571 8.16 6.01 18.82
C GLU A 571 6.88 6.80 18.53
N VAL A 572 6.70 7.27 17.29
CA VAL A 572 5.55 8.08 16.90
C VAL A 572 4.36 7.17 16.64
N HIS A 573 3.26 7.39 17.36
CA HIS A 573 2.08 6.53 17.29
C HIS A 573 1.34 6.61 15.93
N MET A 574 0.85 5.47 15.45
CA MET A 574 0.17 5.31 14.16
C MET A 574 -1.12 6.14 14.01
N MET A 575 -1.71 6.64 15.10
CA MET A 575 -2.86 7.56 15.07
C MET A 575 -2.58 8.86 14.32
N TRP A 576 -1.31 9.27 14.17
CA TRP A 576 -0.95 10.43 13.34
C TRP A 576 -1.25 10.26 11.85
N LEU A 577 -1.57 9.05 11.40
CA LEU A 577 -2.12 8.80 10.06
C LEU A 577 -3.57 9.27 9.91
N PHE A 578 -4.34 9.36 10.99
CA PHE A 578 -5.76 9.68 10.90
C PHE A 578 -6.03 11.08 10.31
N PRO A 579 -5.34 12.17 10.72
CA PRO A 579 -5.55 13.49 10.13
C PRO A 579 -5.32 13.53 8.62
N GLN A 580 -4.26 12.90 8.12
CA GLN A 580 -3.98 12.86 6.68
C GLN A 580 -5.01 12.04 5.90
N TYR A 581 -5.46 10.89 6.42
CA TYR A 581 -6.56 10.11 5.82
C TYR A 581 -7.88 10.90 5.84
N LEU A 582 -8.19 11.58 6.93
CA LEU A 582 -9.39 12.41 7.04
C LEU A 582 -9.40 13.53 5.99
N LEU A 583 -8.29 14.28 5.89
CA LEU A 583 -8.16 15.39 4.96
C LEU A 583 -8.22 14.93 3.50
N ILE A 584 -7.53 13.85 3.13
CA ILE A 584 -7.55 13.35 1.75
C ILE A 584 -8.93 12.77 1.39
N THR A 585 -9.63 12.11 2.31
CA THR A 585 -11.00 11.61 2.06
C THR A 585 -12.01 12.76 1.94
N ILE A 586 -11.90 13.82 2.76
CA ILE A 586 -12.69 15.04 2.56
C ILE A 586 -12.40 15.63 1.18
N GLY A 587 -11.12 15.66 0.78
CA GLY A 587 -10.68 16.06 -0.55
C GLY A 587 -11.35 15.25 -1.65
N GLU A 588 -11.43 13.93 -1.50
CA GLU A 588 -12.09 13.01 -2.44
C GLU A 588 -13.59 13.28 -2.57
N VAL A 589 -14.30 13.45 -1.46
CA VAL A 589 -15.75 13.75 -1.48
C VAL A 589 -16.02 15.08 -2.20
N LEU A 590 -15.21 16.10 -1.92
CA LEU A 590 -15.37 17.43 -2.51
C LEU A 590 -14.89 17.52 -3.96
N PHE A 591 -13.87 16.75 -4.34
CA PHE A 591 -13.29 16.77 -5.69
C PHE A 591 -13.92 15.72 -6.60
N SER A 592 -13.79 14.45 -6.26
CA SER A 592 -14.14 13.33 -7.13
C SER A 592 -15.65 13.12 -7.22
N VAL A 593 -16.34 13.00 -6.07
CA VAL A 593 -17.80 12.76 -6.06
C VAL A 593 -18.54 13.94 -6.70
N SER A 594 -18.20 15.15 -6.30
CA SER A 594 -18.78 16.38 -6.86
C SER A 594 -18.43 16.57 -8.34
N GLY A 595 -17.17 16.29 -8.74
CA GLY A 595 -16.74 16.38 -10.14
C GLY A 595 -17.46 15.38 -11.05
N MET A 596 -17.71 14.18 -10.55
CA MET A 596 -18.50 13.16 -11.25
C MET A 596 -19.97 13.56 -11.38
N ASP A 597 -20.59 14.07 -10.32
CA ASP A 597 -21.97 14.57 -10.37
C ASP A 597 -22.10 15.71 -11.40
N PHE A 598 -21.16 16.66 -11.40
CA PHE A 598 -21.10 17.70 -12.41
C PHE A 598 -20.97 17.13 -13.83
N ALA A 599 -20.01 16.23 -14.06
CA ALA A 599 -19.80 15.61 -15.37
C ALA A 599 -21.07 14.91 -15.87
N TYR A 600 -21.75 14.13 -15.01
CA TYR A 600 -22.99 13.43 -15.37
C TYR A 600 -24.19 14.36 -15.57
N SER A 601 -24.22 15.52 -14.91
CA SER A 601 -25.27 16.53 -15.08
C SER A 601 -25.14 17.28 -16.42
N GLN A 602 -23.91 17.50 -16.89
CA GLN A 602 -23.62 18.22 -18.13
C GLN A 602 -23.56 17.28 -19.35
N ALA A 603 -23.35 15.99 -19.12
CA ALA A 603 -23.22 14.98 -20.17
C ALA A 603 -24.53 14.73 -20.93
N PRO A 604 -24.48 14.63 -22.27
CA PRO A 604 -25.53 13.99 -23.04
C PRO A 604 -25.77 12.56 -22.56
N PHE A 605 -27.02 12.10 -22.62
CA PHE A 605 -27.40 10.78 -22.09
C PHE A 605 -26.59 9.64 -22.71
N ALA A 606 -26.38 9.67 -24.04
CA ALA A 606 -25.62 8.66 -24.76
C ALA A 606 -24.10 8.66 -24.46
N MET A 607 -23.57 9.78 -23.93
CA MET A 607 -22.13 9.97 -23.68
C MET A 607 -21.70 9.63 -22.25
N LYS A 608 -22.63 9.26 -21.37
CA LYS A 608 -22.35 9.01 -19.95
C LYS A 608 -21.37 7.86 -19.72
N SER A 609 -21.47 6.79 -20.50
CA SER A 609 -20.53 5.67 -20.45
C SER A 609 -19.14 6.07 -20.96
N THR A 610 -19.07 6.89 -22.01
CA THR A 610 -17.82 7.45 -22.54
C THR A 610 -17.11 8.33 -21.52
N LEU A 611 -17.85 9.20 -20.82
CA LEU A 611 -17.28 10.03 -19.76
C LEU A 611 -16.80 9.21 -18.57
N GLN A 612 -17.51 8.13 -18.20
CA GLN A 612 -17.03 7.23 -17.14
C GLN A 612 -15.70 6.56 -17.53
N ALA A 613 -15.58 6.09 -18.78
CA ALA A 613 -14.33 5.53 -19.29
C ALA A 613 -13.20 6.58 -19.29
N ALA A 614 -13.48 7.82 -19.68
CA ALA A 614 -12.52 8.92 -19.64
C ALA A 614 -12.11 9.30 -18.20
N ASN A 615 -13.04 9.27 -17.24
CA ASN A 615 -12.72 9.48 -15.83
C ASN A 615 -11.77 8.39 -15.31
N LEU A 616 -12.06 7.11 -15.59
CA LEU A 616 -11.16 6.01 -15.22
C LEU A 616 -9.77 6.16 -15.87
N PHE A 617 -9.70 6.62 -17.12
CA PHE A 617 -8.43 6.91 -17.78
C PHE A 617 -7.63 8.03 -17.09
N THR A 618 -8.28 9.02 -16.48
CA THR A 618 -7.56 10.05 -15.71
C THR A 618 -6.84 9.49 -14.49
N ILE A 619 -7.36 8.39 -13.91
CA ILE A 619 -6.68 7.64 -12.84
C ILE A 619 -5.40 7.04 -13.39
N THR A 620 -5.43 6.39 -14.56
CA THR A 620 -4.22 5.85 -15.22
C THR A 620 -3.15 6.92 -15.39
N ILE A 621 -3.52 8.11 -15.88
CA ILE A 621 -2.56 9.22 -16.05
C ILE A 621 -1.96 9.60 -14.68
N GLY A 622 -2.77 9.74 -13.63
CA GLY A 622 -2.29 10.05 -12.28
C GLY A 622 -1.31 9.01 -11.73
N LEU A 623 -1.62 7.72 -11.91
CA LEU A 623 -0.78 6.60 -11.49
C LEU A 623 0.56 6.56 -12.23
N TRP A 624 0.55 6.82 -13.53
CA TRP A 624 1.77 6.84 -14.34
C TRP A 624 2.62 8.09 -14.10
N LEU A 625 2.00 9.24 -13.82
CA LEU A 625 2.72 10.42 -13.33
C LEU A 625 3.44 10.10 -12.02
N PHE A 626 2.77 9.47 -11.06
CA PHE A 626 3.40 9.02 -9.82
C PHE A 626 4.55 8.04 -10.05
N ALA A 627 4.33 7.00 -10.86
CA ALA A 627 5.37 6.01 -11.18
C ALA A 627 6.58 6.66 -11.88
N GLY A 628 6.35 7.57 -12.83
CA GLY A 628 7.39 8.30 -13.52
C GLY A 628 8.20 9.21 -12.59
N LEU A 629 7.53 9.92 -11.67
CA LEU A 629 8.21 10.74 -10.67
C LEU A 629 9.08 9.90 -9.72
N ASN A 630 8.61 8.74 -9.27
CA ASN A 630 9.42 7.83 -8.44
C ASN A 630 10.61 7.25 -9.22
N ALA A 631 10.41 6.88 -10.48
CA ALA A 631 11.48 6.36 -11.31
C ALA A 631 12.56 7.43 -11.55
N ILE A 632 12.16 8.68 -11.79
CA ILE A 632 13.09 9.81 -11.90
C ILE A 632 13.82 10.01 -10.58
N ALA A 633 13.10 10.13 -9.45
CA ALA A 633 13.68 10.32 -8.13
C ALA A 633 14.70 9.23 -7.76
N GLY A 634 14.40 7.97 -8.09
CA GLY A 634 15.31 6.85 -7.91
C GLY A 634 16.52 6.90 -8.84
N ALA A 635 16.35 7.31 -10.11
CA ALA A 635 17.44 7.38 -11.08
C ALA A 635 18.38 8.58 -10.85
N THR A 636 17.87 9.69 -10.32
CA THR A 636 18.65 10.91 -10.08
C THR A 636 19.30 10.95 -8.71
N GLY A 637 19.05 9.96 -7.84
CA GLY A 637 19.53 9.95 -6.45
C GLY A 637 19.05 11.15 -5.63
N SER A 638 18.08 11.93 -6.12
CA SER A 638 17.75 13.27 -5.57
C SER A 638 17.14 13.24 -4.18
N PHE A 639 16.77 12.06 -3.69
CA PHE A 639 16.35 11.81 -2.31
C PHE A 639 17.12 10.64 -1.66
N GLN A 640 18.16 10.15 -2.31
CA GLN A 640 19.13 9.27 -1.67
C GLN A 640 20.10 10.17 -0.90
N THR A 641 19.86 10.30 0.40
CA THR A 641 20.93 10.58 1.37
C THR A 641 21.95 9.44 1.44
N SER A 642 21.81 8.39 0.63
CA SER A 642 22.80 7.34 0.38
C SER A 642 23.73 7.70 -0.79
N GLY A 643 24.37 8.86 -0.68
CA GLY A 643 25.68 9.10 -1.30
C GLY A 643 26.77 8.75 -0.29
N LEU A 644 26.81 7.47 0.11
CA LEU A 644 27.84 6.86 0.94
C LEU A 644 28.20 5.50 0.35
#